data_AF-A0A431LF79-F1
#
_entry.id   AF-A0A431LF79-F1
#
_cell.length_a   1.000
_cell.length_b   1.000
_cell.length_c   1.000
_cell.angle_alpha   90.00
_cell.angle_beta   90.00
_cell.angle_gamma   90.00
#
_symmetry.space_group_name_H-M   'P 1'
#
loop_
_entity.id
_entity.type
_entity.pdbx_description
1 polymer ?
#
loop_
_entity_poly.entity_id
_entity_poly.type
_entity_poly.pdbx_seq_one_letter_code
_entity_poly.pdbx_strand_id
1 'polypeptide(L)'
;MAGNKGIKMLYSEDPVLSGDYVVIQIHQPRTGGTSLRLLLREVFGGDKCFMNYKGELAESDEATRQSLRVVAGHVPYGDHVHFDKPAHYVTVVRDPVERFKSTYAEFLTNSNSPYYELARSGDINSFVRVVLNSDIPALRQQLHNLQCRFVCGEASFEKARQFVDDRYYLACAFPDVVEMAEVLRMALGAPTVVFPHVHETDEKLKGLEHLMQLSPASLTLLLESESEDMLLYSYVQKAFSAVRDGARRRAGRKSVPVQMLAPARIPPAELRFMGEDDAMFVRHADYLAAGVFDASGLAAGPHRILDIGCGYGRLAYGLRRSGYAGEYDGFDILPRHIGWLNEQFSESKDDARYRFVHADLFNERYNPDGKPLATLRLPFERAAFDCLVSLSVFTHLYEQEVVDYVRYLKQFLAPSGVWVTTFFAIPPECSLERQPGTAVYPLVKQASANAFVHDPDEPLLVIAYREQFLLELFAREGLEVVRQRKGRWLTADNAVELQDWFVLRLREGCLEADLPAVAPATIASVAAASDAVCNICGNTTFGSGPGGRSATTGRAPRCQYCEALERHRIVRRVFEALPVGFLNARKGLQFSADPGVRPEWFQHYEVSEYGVRNSLDAQAIDRPDGSYGFISLNHVLESVPDDVQAFSELCRILRDDGVIQVCFGGVMERAATQELVEPRHEWGTRRLYGRDVVQRFQCAERGISVLAVEEEDPCTGVREVVHFFFKRQVDARRVRSWLQQWSDTVRVLD
;
A
#
# COMPACT_ATOMS: atom_id res chain seq x y z
N MET A 1 -34.55 -44.06 4.42
CA MET A 1 -34.83 -45.18 3.48
C MET A 1 -35.58 -44.56 2.31
N ALA A 2 -35.24 -44.67 1.02
CA ALA A 2 -34.26 -45.48 0.28
C ALA A 2 -33.00 -44.67 -0.11
N GLY A 3 -31.90 -45.38 -0.38
CA GLY A 3 -30.57 -44.79 -0.53
C GLY A 3 -30.33 -44.15 -1.90
N ASN A 4 -29.76 -42.96 -1.90
CA ASN A 4 -29.00 -42.44 -3.03
C ASN A 4 -27.50 -42.65 -2.72
N LYS A 5 -27.01 -43.87 -2.98
CA LYS A 5 -25.57 -44.14 -3.02
C LYS A 5 -25.03 -43.52 -4.31
N GLY A 6 -24.41 -42.35 -4.21
CA GLY A 6 -23.63 -41.76 -5.29
C GLY A 6 -23.73 -40.25 -5.42
N ILE A 7 -23.35 -39.47 -4.41
CA ILE A 7 -22.96 -38.08 -4.62
C ILE A 7 -21.63 -37.84 -3.92
N LYS A 8 -20.56 -37.83 -4.73
CA LYS A 8 -19.26 -37.30 -4.34
C LYS A 8 -18.59 -36.77 -5.59
N MET A 9 -19.10 -35.69 -6.20
CA MET A 9 -18.46 -35.14 -7.42
C MET A 9 -18.52 -33.61 -7.49
N LEU A 10 -17.79 -32.95 -6.59
CA LEU A 10 -16.86 -31.93 -7.05
C LEU A 10 -15.58 -32.67 -7.44
N TYR A 11 -15.15 -32.52 -8.70
CA TYR A 11 -13.98 -33.18 -9.29
C TYR A 11 -14.14 -34.67 -9.67
N SER A 12 -15.23 -35.03 -10.35
CA SER A 12 -15.24 -36.29 -11.11
C SER A 12 -14.17 -36.28 -12.19
N GLU A 13 -13.38 -37.34 -12.27
CA GLU A 13 -12.49 -37.57 -13.40
C GLU A 13 -13.26 -37.98 -14.68
N ASP A 14 -14.56 -38.25 -14.62
CA ASP A 14 -15.39 -38.54 -15.79
C ASP A 14 -16.03 -37.27 -16.38
N PRO A 15 -15.64 -36.86 -17.60
CA PRO A 15 -16.04 -35.59 -18.20
C PRO A 15 -17.34 -35.70 -19.02
N VAL A 16 -18.16 -36.74 -18.88
CA VAL A 16 -19.39 -36.91 -19.67
C VAL A 16 -20.55 -37.36 -18.78
N LEU A 17 -21.57 -36.51 -18.68
CA LEU A 17 -22.86 -36.85 -18.08
C LEU A 17 -23.60 -37.78 -19.06
N SER A 18 -23.70 -39.06 -18.69
CA SER A 18 -24.38 -40.11 -19.47
C SER A 18 -25.63 -40.62 -18.74
N GLY A 19 -26.60 -41.15 -19.49
CA GLY A 19 -27.89 -41.61 -18.94
C GLY A 19 -28.99 -40.53 -18.92
N ASP A 20 -30.13 -40.85 -18.29
CA ASP A 20 -31.24 -39.91 -18.12
C ASP A 20 -31.06 -39.13 -16.81
N TYR A 21 -30.96 -37.80 -16.92
CA TYR A 21 -30.72 -36.86 -15.82
C TYR A 21 -31.35 -35.50 -16.15
N VAL A 22 -31.49 -34.67 -15.12
CA VAL A 22 -31.94 -33.27 -15.23
C VAL A 22 -30.83 -32.32 -14.75
N VAL A 23 -30.58 -31.25 -15.50
CA VAL A 23 -29.73 -30.13 -15.07
C VAL A 23 -30.62 -29.07 -14.43
N ILE A 24 -30.33 -28.69 -13.19
CA ILE A 24 -31.08 -27.66 -12.47
C ILE A 24 -30.19 -26.43 -12.31
N GLN A 25 -30.47 -25.39 -13.07
CA GLN A 25 -29.80 -24.11 -12.97
C GLN A 25 -30.48 -23.25 -11.90
N ILE A 26 -29.78 -23.04 -10.78
CA ILE A 26 -30.15 -22.00 -9.82
C ILE A 26 -29.80 -20.66 -10.46
N HIS A 27 -30.79 -20.04 -11.09
CA HIS A 27 -30.64 -18.79 -11.82
C HIS A 27 -30.76 -17.65 -10.83
N GLN A 28 -29.61 -17.17 -10.36
CA GLN A 28 -29.56 -16.04 -9.45
C GLN A 28 -29.77 -14.73 -10.22
N PRO A 29 -30.55 -13.77 -9.68
CA PRO A 29 -30.72 -12.48 -10.31
C PRO A 29 -29.38 -11.77 -10.55
N ARG A 30 -29.18 -11.26 -11.78
CA ARG A 30 -28.06 -10.40 -12.18
C ARG A 30 -26.66 -11.02 -12.14
N THR A 31 -26.55 -12.35 -12.16
CA THR A 31 -25.25 -13.06 -12.19
C THR A 31 -24.83 -13.53 -13.59
N GLY A 32 -25.52 -13.10 -14.65
CA GLY A 32 -25.26 -13.58 -16.02
C GLY A 32 -25.91 -14.93 -16.37
N GLY A 33 -26.81 -15.43 -15.51
CA GLY A 33 -27.48 -16.71 -15.71
C GLY A 33 -28.37 -16.81 -16.96
N THR A 34 -28.80 -15.68 -17.54
CA THR A 34 -29.54 -15.66 -18.82
C THR A 34 -28.76 -16.30 -19.95
N SER A 35 -27.45 -16.05 -20.05
CA SER A 35 -26.63 -16.60 -21.13
C SER A 35 -26.40 -18.10 -20.96
N LEU A 36 -26.20 -18.57 -19.72
CA LEU A 36 -26.12 -20.01 -19.41
C LEU A 36 -27.45 -20.72 -19.74
N ARG A 37 -28.59 -20.08 -19.44
CA ARG A 37 -29.91 -20.59 -19.81
C ARG A 37 -30.07 -20.74 -21.33
N LEU A 38 -29.64 -19.74 -22.09
CA LEU A 38 -29.72 -19.78 -23.56
C LEU A 38 -28.87 -20.91 -24.13
N LEU A 39 -27.67 -21.14 -23.59
CA LEU A 39 -26.85 -22.30 -23.94
C LEU A 39 -27.58 -23.61 -23.66
N LEU A 40 -28.10 -23.81 -22.45
CA LEU A 40 -28.79 -25.05 -22.08
C LEU A 40 -30.02 -25.30 -22.98
N ARG A 41 -30.75 -24.23 -23.33
CA ARG A 41 -31.87 -24.30 -24.27
C ARG A 41 -31.45 -24.71 -25.68
N GLU A 42 -30.32 -24.20 -26.17
CA GLU A 42 -29.76 -24.57 -27.47
C GLU A 42 -29.34 -26.05 -27.49
N VAL A 43 -28.74 -26.54 -26.39
CA VAL A 43 -28.25 -27.92 -26.29
C VAL A 43 -29.38 -28.95 -26.21
N PHE A 44 -30.42 -28.68 -25.43
CA PHE A 44 -31.46 -29.68 -25.13
C PHE A 44 -32.77 -29.49 -25.90
N GLY A 45 -32.96 -28.35 -26.56
CA GLY A 45 -34.23 -27.98 -27.18
C GLY A 45 -35.18 -27.29 -26.19
N GLY A 46 -35.93 -26.30 -26.69
CA GLY A 46 -36.80 -25.46 -25.86
C GLY A 46 -37.95 -26.21 -25.18
N ASP A 47 -38.42 -27.31 -25.76
CA ASP A 47 -39.46 -28.19 -25.22
C ASP A 47 -38.98 -29.03 -24.03
N LYS A 48 -37.65 -29.16 -23.86
CA LYS A 48 -37.01 -29.88 -22.75
C LYS A 48 -36.52 -28.97 -21.63
N CYS A 49 -36.72 -27.66 -21.75
CA CYS A 49 -36.32 -26.65 -20.78
C CYS A 49 -37.55 -26.03 -20.10
N PHE A 50 -37.57 -26.02 -18.77
CA PHE A 50 -38.67 -25.45 -17.99
C PHE A 50 -38.20 -24.29 -17.12
N MET A 51 -38.95 -23.19 -17.12
CA MET A 51 -38.66 -22.00 -16.33
C MET A 51 -39.46 -21.98 -15.04
N ASN A 52 -38.78 -22.07 -13.89
CA ASN A 52 -39.41 -22.14 -12.57
C ASN A 52 -39.14 -20.86 -11.76
N TYR A 53 -39.86 -19.78 -12.04
CA TYR A 53 -39.63 -18.48 -11.39
C TYR A 53 -40.49 -18.24 -10.15
N LYS A 54 -41.66 -18.90 -10.08
CA LYS A 54 -42.68 -18.73 -9.05
C LYS A 54 -43.15 -20.06 -8.45
N GLY A 55 -42.48 -21.17 -8.76
CA GLY A 55 -42.87 -22.50 -8.31
C GLY A 55 -43.76 -23.25 -9.31
N GLU A 56 -43.82 -22.80 -10.56
CA GLU A 56 -44.65 -23.40 -11.63
C GLU A 56 -44.31 -24.87 -11.88
N LEU A 57 -43.08 -25.30 -11.54
CA LEU A 57 -42.66 -26.70 -11.70
C LEU A 57 -43.50 -27.63 -10.82
N ALA A 58 -43.81 -27.24 -9.60
CA ALA A 58 -44.60 -28.05 -8.66
C ALA A 58 -46.06 -28.22 -9.12
N GLU A 59 -46.57 -27.28 -9.93
CA GLU A 59 -47.93 -27.30 -10.47
C GLU A 59 -48.05 -28.11 -11.77
N SER A 60 -46.93 -28.47 -12.39
CA SER A 60 -46.91 -29.22 -13.65
C SER A 60 -47.18 -30.73 -13.45
N ASP A 61 -47.79 -31.37 -14.45
CA ASP A 61 -48.09 -32.79 -14.39
C ASP A 61 -46.82 -33.65 -14.43
N GLU A 62 -46.93 -34.87 -13.91
CA GLU A 62 -45.80 -35.79 -13.75
C GLU A 62 -45.13 -36.12 -15.08
N ALA A 63 -45.90 -36.32 -16.15
CA ALA A 63 -45.36 -36.67 -17.46
C ALA A 63 -44.53 -35.50 -18.03
N THR A 64 -45.00 -34.26 -17.87
CA THR A 64 -44.23 -33.06 -18.22
C THR A 64 -42.94 -33.01 -17.42
N ARG A 65 -42.99 -33.11 -16.07
CA ARG A 65 -41.80 -33.03 -15.21
C ARG A 65 -40.73 -34.06 -15.60
N GLN A 66 -41.10 -35.33 -15.71
CA GLN A 66 -40.13 -36.39 -16.02
C GLN A 66 -39.54 -36.28 -17.43
N SER A 67 -40.23 -35.58 -18.35
CA SER A 67 -39.72 -35.35 -19.72
C SER A 67 -38.63 -34.28 -19.83
N LEU A 68 -38.45 -33.45 -18.80
CA LEU A 68 -37.53 -32.31 -18.83
C LEU A 68 -36.06 -32.73 -18.75
N ARG A 69 -35.19 -31.93 -19.35
CA ARG A 69 -33.72 -32.05 -19.25
C ARG A 69 -33.08 -30.88 -18.53
N VAL A 70 -33.74 -29.72 -18.53
CA VAL A 70 -33.26 -28.51 -17.87
C VAL A 70 -34.39 -27.84 -17.11
N VAL A 71 -34.11 -27.46 -15.87
CA VAL A 71 -34.92 -26.52 -15.10
C VAL A 71 -34.06 -25.30 -14.79
N ALA A 72 -34.58 -24.11 -15.02
CA ALA A 72 -33.89 -22.88 -14.61
C ALA A 72 -34.86 -21.89 -13.99
N GLY A 73 -34.46 -21.19 -12.93
CA GLY A 73 -35.36 -20.25 -12.29
C GLY A 73 -34.82 -19.57 -11.04
N HIS A 74 -35.56 -18.57 -10.57
CA HIS A 74 -35.26 -17.82 -9.36
C HIS A 74 -35.83 -18.54 -8.13
N VAL A 75 -35.46 -19.81 -7.96
CA VAL A 75 -35.81 -20.62 -6.80
C VAL A 75 -34.56 -21.13 -6.09
N PRO A 76 -34.54 -21.23 -4.75
CA PRO A 76 -33.45 -21.84 -4.01
C PRO A 76 -33.26 -23.33 -4.33
N TYR A 77 -32.17 -23.91 -3.87
CA TYR A 77 -31.94 -25.36 -3.94
C TYR A 77 -33.14 -26.18 -3.40
N GLY A 78 -33.63 -27.15 -4.17
CA GLY A 78 -34.74 -28.01 -3.75
C GLY A 78 -35.47 -28.76 -4.87
N ASP A 79 -35.48 -28.23 -6.09
CA ASP A 79 -36.31 -28.75 -7.19
C ASP A 79 -36.05 -30.22 -7.61
N HIS A 80 -34.95 -30.83 -7.20
CA HIS A 80 -34.64 -32.24 -7.47
C HIS A 80 -35.70 -33.20 -6.91
N VAL A 81 -36.47 -32.79 -5.89
CA VAL A 81 -37.56 -33.59 -5.32
C VAL A 81 -38.68 -33.90 -6.30
N HIS A 82 -38.76 -33.18 -7.43
CA HIS A 82 -39.78 -33.34 -8.45
C HIS A 82 -39.43 -34.33 -9.55
N PHE A 83 -38.26 -34.98 -9.47
CA PHE A 83 -37.72 -35.85 -10.51
C PHE A 83 -37.36 -37.23 -9.94
N ASP A 84 -37.63 -38.28 -10.72
CA ASP A 84 -37.25 -39.66 -10.36
C ASP A 84 -35.85 -40.03 -10.87
N LYS A 85 -35.17 -39.06 -11.50
CA LYS A 85 -33.86 -39.19 -12.13
C LYS A 85 -32.81 -38.29 -11.48
N PRO A 86 -31.51 -38.60 -11.61
CA PRO A 86 -30.44 -37.79 -11.06
C PRO A 86 -30.52 -36.32 -11.47
N ALA A 87 -30.33 -35.42 -10.50
CA ALA A 87 -30.33 -33.99 -10.70
C ALA A 87 -28.92 -33.41 -10.52
N HIS A 88 -28.47 -32.60 -11.48
CA HIS A 88 -27.19 -31.92 -11.46
C HIS A 88 -27.38 -30.41 -11.33
N TYR A 89 -27.05 -29.88 -10.15
CA TYR A 89 -27.21 -28.46 -9.87
C TYR A 89 -26.06 -27.64 -10.46
N VAL A 90 -26.40 -26.55 -11.13
CA VAL A 90 -25.44 -25.58 -11.64
C VAL A 90 -25.83 -24.16 -11.22
N THR A 91 -24.85 -23.30 -10.94
CA THR A 91 -25.14 -21.90 -10.60
C THR A 91 -24.00 -20.96 -10.95
N VAL A 92 -24.32 -19.68 -11.06
CA VAL A 92 -23.36 -18.60 -11.26
C VAL A 92 -23.57 -17.58 -10.14
N VAL A 93 -22.50 -17.26 -9.43
CA VAL A 93 -22.43 -16.16 -8.46
C VAL A 93 -21.70 -14.96 -9.10
N ARG A 94 -21.87 -13.77 -8.54
CA ARG A 94 -21.23 -12.52 -8.99
C ARG A 94 -20.73 -11.74 -7.78
N ASP A 95 -19.74 -10.88 -8.00
CA ASP A 95 -19.33 -9.90 -7.00
C ASP A 95 -20.60 -9.19 -6.44
N PRO A 96 -20.88 -9.27 -5.13
CA PRO A 96 -22.11 -8.77 -4.54
C PRO A 96 -22.37 -7.28 -4.78
N VAL A 97 -21.31 -6.46 -4.83
CA VAL A 97 -21.42 -5.03 -5.10
C VAL A 97 -21.82 -4.80 -6.56
N GLU A 98 -21.14 -5.46 -7.49
CA GLU A 98 -21.46 -5.37 -8.92
C GLU A 98 -22.82 -6.00 -9.27
N ARG A 99 -23.23 -7.04 -8.53
CA ARG A 99 -24.58 -7.62 -8.62
C ARG A 99 -25.63 -6.59 -8.18
N PHE A 100 -25.44 -5.93 -7.04
CA PHE A 100 -26.37 -4.92 -6.53
C PHE A 100 -26.47 -3.71 -7.46
N LYS A 101 -25.34 -3.20 -7.96
CA LYS A 101 -25.31 -2.17 -9.02
C LYS A 101 -26.10 -2.63 -10.23
N SER A 102 -25.90 -3.87 -10.69
CA SER A 102 -26.63 -4.42 -11.82
C SER A 102 -28.14 -4.54 -11.56
N THR A 103 -28.57 -4.81 -10.32
CA THR A 103 -29.99 -4.79 -9.92
C THR A 103 -30.57 -3.39 -9.96
N TYR A 104 -29.86 -2.40 -9.39
CA TYR A 104 -30.30 -1.00 -9.45
C TYR A 104 -30.39 -0.50 -10.89
N ALA A 105 -29.39 -0.79 -11.74
CA ALA A 105 -29.41 -0.47 -13.16
C ALA A 105 -30.62 -1.08 -13.89
N GLU A 106 -30.98 -2.33 -13.60
CA GLU A 106 -32.17 -2.97 -14.16
C GLU A 106 -33.44 -2.21 -13.77
N PHE A 107 -33.60 -1.90 -12.48
CA PHE A 107 -34.77 -1.15 -12.04
C PHE A 107 -34.79 0.27 -12.60
N LEU A 108 -33.63 0.90 -12.76
CA LEU A 108 -33.49 2.24 -13.30
C LEU A 108 -33.81 2.33 -14.80
N THR A 109 -33.55 1.26 -15.56
CA THR A 109 -33.65 1.28 -17.04
C THR A 109 -34.83 0.48 -17.60
N ASN A 110 -35.47 -0.37 -16.78
CA ASN A 110 -36.62 -1.17 -17.19
C ASN A 110 -37.93 -0.53 -16.72
N SER A 111 -38.60 0.21 -17.59
CA SER A 111 -39.88 0.87 -17.30
C SER A 111 -41.03 -0.08 -16.95
N ASN A 112 -40.89 -1.39 -17.21
CA ASN A 112 -41.87 -2.40 -16.80
C ASN A 112 -41.59 -2.95 -15.39
N SER A 113 -40.49 -2.57 -14.74
CA SER A 113 -40.19 -2.97 -13.36
C SER A 113 -41.15 -2.26 -12.40
N PRO A 114 -41.74 -2.97 -11.42
CA PRO A 114 -42.54 -2.33 -10.37
C PRO A 114 -41.71 -1.39 -9.48
N TYR A 115 -40.38 -1.45 -9.56
CA TYR A 115 -39.46 -0.59 -8.82
C TYR A 115 -38.85 0.52 -9.68
N TYR A 116 -39.33 0.72 -10.92
CA TYR A 116 -38.80 1.74 -11.82
C TYR A 116 -38.90 3.16 -11.25
N GLU A 117 -40.10 3.55 -10.80
CA GLU A 117 -40.32 4.86 -10.19
C GLU A 117 -39.49 5.05 -8.91
N LEU A 118 -39.36 3.99 -8.11
CA LEU A 118 -38.53 4.00 -6.90
C LEU A 118 -37.06 4.21 -7.25
N ALA A 119 -36.54 3.47 -8.23
CA ALA A 119 -35.15 3.60 -8.68
C ALA A 119 -34.87 4.98 -9.31
N ARG A 120 -35.85 5.59 -9.98
CA ARG A 120 -35.74 6.94 -10.55
C ARG A 120 -35.86 8.08 -9.53
N SER A 121 -36.45 7.81 -8.37
CA SER A 121 -36.66 8.83 -7.33
C SER A 121 -35.37 9.27 -6.63
N GLY A 122 -34.27 8.55 -6.79
CA GLY A 122 -32.98 8.87 -6.20
C GLY A 122 -31.83 8.14 -6.88
N ASP A 123 -30.62 8.32 -6.35
CA ASP A 123 -29.42 7.63 -6.79
C ASP A 123 -29.24 6.27 -6.12
N ILE A 124 -28.21 5.52 -6.52
CA ILE A 124 -27.90 4.21 -5.94
C ILE A 124 -27.67 4.27 -4.43
N ASN A 125 -27.17 5.40 -3.89
CA ASN A 125 -26.96 5.59 -2.45
C ASN A 125 -28.27 5.61 -1.68
N SER A 126 -29.22 6.39 -2.17
CA SER A 126 -30.57 6.43 -1.64
C SER A 126 -31.23 5.06 -1.78
N PHE A 127 -31.01 4.38 -2.90
CA PHE A 127 -31.54 3.06 -3.16
C PHE A 127 -31.01 1.99 -2.18
N VAL A 128 -29.71 1.98 -1.85
CA VAL A 128 -29.14 1.09 -0.81
C VAL A 128 -29.90 1.26 0.51
N ARG A 129 -30.08 2.51 0.96
CA ARG A 129 -30.78 2.81 2.22
C ARG A 129 -32.24 2.38 2.17
N VAL A 130 -32.92 2.63 1.05
CA VAL A 130 -34.31 2.21 0.86
C VAL A 130 -34.42 0.70 0.91
N VAL A 131 -33.55 -0.04 0.23
CA VAL A 131 -33.57 -1.50 0.20
C VAL A 131 -33.33 -2.09 1.59
N LEU A 132 -32.31 -1.59 2.32
CA LEU A 132 -31.98 -2.03 3.68
C LEU A 132 -33.12 -1.81 4.67
N ASN A 133 -33.84 -0.69 4.54
CA ASN A 133 -34.92 -0.31 5.44
C ASN A 133 -36.33 -0.63 4.90
N SER A 134 -36.43 -1.30 3.75
CA SER A 134 -37.72 -1.55 3.11
C SER A 134 -38.51 -2.61 3.87
N ASP A 135 -39.82 -2.39 4.04
CA ASP A 135 -40.77 -3.42 4.46
C ASP A 135 -41.27 -4.32 3.34
N ILE A 136 -40.90 -4.03 2.09
CA ILE A 136 -41.27 -4.83 0.93
C ILE A 136 -40.33 -6.04 0.85
N PRO A 137 -40.82 -7.28 1.06
CA PRO A 137 -39.94 -8.45 1.14
C PRO A 137 -39.11 -8.67 -0.13
N ALA A 138 -39.72 -8.49 -1.30
CA ALA A 138 -39.04 -8.66 -2.58
C ALA A 138 -37.90 -7.65 -2.83
N LEU A 139 -37.98 -6.47 -2.20
CA LEU A 139 -36.92 -5.46 -2.26
C LEU A 139 -35.85 -5.77 -1.20
N ARG A 140 -36.25 -6.00 0.06
CA ARG A 140 -35.33 -6.37 1.15
C ARG A 140 -34.48 -7.61 0.82
N GLN A 141 -35.08 -8.58 0.14
CA GLN A 141 -34.39 -9.79 -0.32
C GLN A 141 -33.36 -9.55 -1.42
N GLN A 142 -33.25 -8.33 -1.98
CA GLN A 142 -32.14 -8.00 -2.87
C GLN A 142 -30.81 -7.84 -2.09
N LEU A 143 -30.85 -7.76 -0.76
CA LEU A 143 -29.70 -7.71 0.15
C LEU A 143 -29.78 -8.81 1.22
N HIS A 144 -28.83 -8.82 2.16
CA HIS A 144 -28.65 -9.79 3.23
C HIS A 144 -28.14 -11.16 2.75
N ASN A 145 -27.14 -11.17 1.88
CA ASN A 145 -26.51 -12.37 1.34
C ASN A 145 -27.46 -13.20 0.46
N LEU A 146 -27.99 -12.55 -0.59
CA LEU A 146 -28.94 -13.15 -1.53
C LEU A 146 -28.41 -14.45 -2.15
N GLN A 147 -27.14 -14.47 -2.53
CA GLN A 147 -26.54 -15.57 -3.28
C GLN A 147 -26.40 -16.82 -2.40
N CYS A 148 -25.99 -16.67 -1.14
CA CYS A 148 -26.00 -17.75 -0.16
C CYS A 148 -27.40 -18.34 0.01
N ARG A 149 -28.44 -17.49 0.08
CA ARG A 149 -29.83 -17.95 0.20
C ARG A 149 -30.30 -18.74 -1.03
N PHE A 150 -29.89 -18.34 -2.23
CA PHE A 150 -30.18 -19.14 -3.42
C PHE A 150 -29.44 -20.48 -3.41
N VAL A 151 -28.19 -20.48 -2.96
CA VAL A 151 -27.35 -21.68 -2.95
C VAL A 151 -27.79 -22.72 -1.92
N CYS A 152 -28.17 -22.29 -0.71
CA CYS A 152 -28.43 -23.22 0.39
C CYS A 152 -29.71 -22.93 1.20
N GLY A 153 -30.50 -21.95 0.80
CA GLY A 153 -31.72 -21.52 1.50
C GLY A 153 -31.47 -20.54 2.65
N GLU A 154 -30.20 -20.29 3.03
CA GLU A 154 -29.84 -19.48 4.20
C GLU A 154 -28.75 -18.44 3.85
N ALA A 155 -28.73 -17.34 4.60
CA ALA A 155 -27.73 -16.28 4.47
C ALA A 155 -26.44 -16.65 5.23
N SER A 156 -25.81 -17.77 4.86
CA SER A 156 -24.62 -18.31 5.53
C SER A 156 -23.61 -18.84 4.51
N PHE A 157 -22.38 -18.32 4.55
CA PHE A 157 -21.27 -18.77 3.73
C PHE A 157 -20.91 -20.23 4.04
N GLU A 158 -20.80 -20.60 5.31
CA GLU A 158 -20.39 -21.96 5.69
C GLU A 158 -21.32 -23.02 5.12
N LYS A 159 -22.64 -22.78 5.21
CA LYS A 159 -23.64 -23.66 4.65
C LYS A 159 -23.66 -23.62 3.11
N ALA A 160 -23.56 -22.43 2.52
CA ALA A 160 -23.48 -22.28 1.08
C ALA A 160 -22.26 -23.01 0.49
N ARG A 161 -21.10 -22.91 1.14
CA ARG A 161 -19.87 -23.64 0.80
C ARG A 161 -20.11 -25.15 0.83
N GLN A 162 -20.68 -25.68 1.92
CA GLN A 162 -21.02 -27.11 2.01
C GLN A 162 -21.97 -27.56 0.90
N PHE A 163 -22.96 -26.75 0.55
CA PHE A 163 -23.87 -27.05 -0.55
C PHE A 163 -23.13 -27.09 -1.88
N VAL A 164 -22.33 -26.06 -2.18
CA VAL A 164 -21.48 -26.06 -3.38
C VAL A 164 -20.63 -27.33 -3.41
N ASP A 165 -20.01 -27.68 -2.29
CA ASP A 165 -19.12 -28.84 -2.12
C ASP A 165 -19.80 -30.19 -2.35
N ASP A 166 -21.00 -30.36 -1.78
CA ASP A 166 -21.63 -31.67 -1.65
C ASP A 166 -22.83 -31.88 -2.58
N ARG A 167 -23.34 -30.81 -3.19
CA ARG A 167 -24.65 -30.81 -3.88
C ARG A 167 -24.64 -30.18 -5.27
N TYR A 168 -23.67 -29.31 -5.59
CA TYR A 168 -23.59 -28.69 -6.91
C TYR A 168 -22.64 -29.47 -7.82
N TYR A 169 -23.08 -29.69 -9.06
CA TYR A 169 -22.24 -30.23 -10.12
C TYR A 169 -21.21 -29.20 -10.58
N LEU A 170 -21.64 -27.94 -10.73
CA LEU A 170 -20.75 -26.86 -11.13
C LEU A 170 -21.26 -25.49 -10.65
N ALA A 171 -20.38 -24.73 -10.02
CA ALA A 171 -20.60 -23.34 -9.69
C ALA A 171 -19.45 -22.51 -10.26
N CYS A 172 -19.73 -21.32 -10.80
CA CYS A 172 -18.69 -20.38 -11.20
C CYS A 172 -19.00 -18.95 -10.74
N ALA A 173 -17.97 -18.12 -10.70
CA ALA A 173 -18.08 -16.68 -10.47
C ALA A 173 -18.14 -15.95 -11.83
N PHE A 174 -18.98 -14.93 -11.97
CA PHE A 174 -18.93 -14.03 -13.12
C PHE A 174 -17.59 -13.25 -13.09
N PRO A 175 -16.86 -13.10 -14.22
CA PRO A 175 -17.27 -13.38 -15.60
C PRO A 175 -16.97 -14.79 -16.16
N ASP A 176 -16.48 -15.75 -15.36
CA ASP A 176 -16.09 -17.11 -15.81
C ASP A 176 -17.27 -17.99 -16.32
N VAL A 177 -18.46 -17.42 -16.53
CA VAL A 177 -19.66 -18.11 -17.05
C VAL A 177 -19.45 -18.64 -18.47
N VAL A 178 -18.59 -18.00 -19.26
CA VAL A 178 -18.24 -18.44 -20.62
C VAL A 178 -17.40 -19.72 -20.57
N GLU A 179 -16.44 -19.77 -19.65
CA GLU A 179 -15.65 -20.97 -19.40
C GLU A 179 -16.48 -22.08 -18.76
N MET A 180 -17.41 -21.73 -17.87
CA MET A 180 -18.36 -22.69 -17.29
C MET A 180 -19.25 -23.30 -18.37
N ALA A 181 -19.72 -22.48 -19.31
CA ALA A 181 -20.48 -22.94 -20.46
C ALA A 181 -19.69 -23.95 -21.30
N GLU A 182 -18.40 -23.72 -21.53
CA GLU A 182 -17.55 -24.66 -22.26
C GLU A 182 -17.31 -25.97 -21.49
N VAL A 183 -17.08 -25.89 -20.18
CA VAL A 183 -16.96 -27.08 -19.31
C VAL A 183 -18.26 -27.88 -19.32
N LEU A 184 -19.41 -27.23 -19.23
CA LEU A 184 -20.73 -27.88 -19.31
C LEU A 184 -20.97 -28.47 -20.69
N ARG A 185 -20.60 -27.76 -21.77
CA ARG A 185 -20.72 -28.27 -23.12
C ARG A 185 -19.96 -29.59 -23.28
N MET A 186 -18.72 -29.65 -22.80
CA MET A 186 -17.92 -30.88 -22.79
C MET A 186 -18.59 -31.97 -21.96
N ALA A 187 -19.07 -31.63 -20.76
CA ALA A 187 -19.82 -32.53 -19.88
C ALA A 187 -21.08 -33.11 -20.53
N LEU A 188 -21.77 -32.31 -21.34
CA LEU A 188 -23.02 -32.68 -21.99
C LEU A 188 -22.82 -33.32 -23.37
N GLY A 189 -21.59 -33.39 -23.87
CA GLY A 189 -21.31 -33.86 -25.23
C GLY A 189 -21.90 -32.95 -26.33
N ALA A 190 -22.08 -31.67 -26.03
CA ALA A 190 -22.81 -30.74 -26.89
C ALA A 190 -21.91 -30.06 -27.95
N PRO A 191 -22.45 -29.66 -29.12
CA PRO A 191 -21.69 -28.91 -30.14
C PRO A 191 -21.31 -27.50 -29.64
N THR A 192 -20.24 -26.92 -30.20
CA THR A 192 -19.77 -25.56 -29.86
C THR A 192 -20.85 -24.52 -30.17
N VAL A 193 -21.26 -23.75 -29.15
CA VAL A 193 -22.27 -22.68 -29.28
C VAL A 193 -21.58 -21.32 -29.18
N VAL A 194 -22.00 -20.36 -30.02
CA VAL A 194 -21.55 -18.96 -29.93
C VAL A 194 -22.28 -18.30 -28.77
N PHE A 195 -21.53 -17.75 -27.81
CA PHE A 195 -22.12 -17.07 -26.67
C PHE A 195 -22.64 -15.69 -27.10
N PRO A 196 -23.96 -15.43 -27.01
CA PRO A 196 -24.46 -14.09 -27.28
C PRO A 196 -24.03 -13.16 -26.13
N HIS A 197 -23.10 -12.23 -26.42
CA HIS A 197 -22.79 -11.11 -25.53
C HIS A 197 -23.97 -10.13 -25.56
N VAL A 198 -24.84 -10.20 -24.56
CA VAL A 198 -25.98 -9.28 -24.41
C VAL A 198 -25.57 -8.13 -23.49
N HIS A 199 -24.95 -7.09 -24.05
CA HIS A 199 -24.68 -5.82 -23.36
C HIS A 199 -25.81 -4.81 -23.61
N GLU A 200 -27.06 -5.18 -23.31
CA GLU A 200 -28.19 -4.26 -23.49
C GLU A 200 -28.27 -3.18 -22.39
N THR A 201 -27.71 -3.43 -21.20
CA THR A 201 -27.85 -2.53 -20.05
C THR A 201 -26.92 -1.33 -20.16
N ASP A 202 -25.72 -1.50 -20.72
CA ASP A 202 -24.71 -0.41 -20.81
C ASP A 202 -25.16 0.70 -21.77
N GLU A 203 -25.81 0.35 -22.89
CA GLU A 203 -26.43 1.33 -23.80
C GLU A 203 -27.59 2.09 -23.13
N LYS A 204 -28.43 1.41 -22.36
CA LYS A 204 -29.60 2.00 -21.69
C LYS A 204 -29.22 2.87 -20.48
N LEU A 205 -28.01 2.73 -19.95
CA LEU A 205 -27.46 3.52 -18.86
C LEU A 205 -26.79 4.82 -19.31
N LYS A 206 -26.62 5.05 -20.62
CA LYS A 206 -26.01 6.28 -21.15
C LYS A 206 -26.76 7.52 -20.63
N GLY A 207 -26.04 8.44 -19.98
CA GLY A 207 -26.59 9.64 -19.37
C GLY A 207 -27.14 9.46 -17.94
N LEU A 208 -27.15 8.24 -17.40
CA LEU A 208 -27.59 7.90 -16.04
C LEU A 208 -26.44 7.42 -15.14
N GLU A 209 -25.20 7.49 -15.62
CA GLU A 209 -24.01 6.95 -14.94
C GLU A 209 -23.78 7.60 -13.58
N HIS A 210 -24.12 8.89 -13.45
CA HIS A 210 -24.03 9.63 -12.19
C HIS A 210 -24.92 9.03 -11.08
N LEU A 211 -26.03 8.37 -11.42
CA LEU A 211 -26.90 7.70 -10.46
C LEU A 211 -26.31 6.39 -9.95
N MET A 212 -25.30 5.85 -10.62
CA MET A 212 -24.68 4.55 -10.32
C MET A 212 -23.48 4.65 -9.35
N GLN A 213 -23.10 5.86 -8.93
CA GLN A 213 -21.94 6.09 -8.08
C GLN A 213 -22.25 5.82 -6.60
N LEU A 214 -21.69 4.75 -6.04
CA LEU A 214 -21.76 4.46 -4.61
C LEU A 214 -20.80 5.37 -3.83
N SER A 215 -21.33 6.03 -2.80
CA SER A 215 -20.55 6.68 -1.75
C SER A 215 -19.87 5.64 -0.83
N PRO A 216 -18.77 6.00 -0.15
CA PRO A 216 -18.09 5.12 0.80
C PRO A 216 -19.02 4.59 1.90
N ALA A 217 -19.94 5.42 2.40
CA ALA A 217 -20.91 5.00 3.42
C ALA A 217 -21.89 3.94 2.89
N SER A 218 -22.45 4.14 1.69
CA SER A 218 -23.35 3.15 1.07
C SER A 218 -22.61 1.87 0.68
N LEU A 219 -21.35 1.99 0.24
CA LEU A 219 -20.49 0.83 -0.03
C LEU A 219 -20.21 0.03 1.24
N THR A 220 -19.92 0.69 2.37
CA THR A 220 -19.71 0.03 3.67
C THR A 220 -20.97 -0.73 4.09
N LEU A 221 -22.14 -0.08 4.06
CA LEU A 221 -23.42 -0.73 4.39
C LEU A 221 -23.73 -1.93 3.49
N LEU A 222 -23.38 -1.82 2.20
CA LEU A 222 -23.57 -2.91 1.23
C LEU A 222 -22.63 -4.08 1.52
N LEU A 223 -21.35 -3.81 1.80
CA LEU A 223 -20.35 -4.84 2.13
C LEU A 223 -20.67 -5.54 3.46
N GLU A 224 -21.14 -4.80 4.47
CA GLU A 224 -21.59 -5.38 5.74
C GLU A 224 -22.78 -6.33 5.53
N SER A 225 -23.77 -5.90 4.74
CA SER A 225 -24.99 -6.67 4.45
C SER A 225 -24.72 -7.91 3.59
N GLU A 226 -23.71 -7.87 2.72
CA GLU A 226 -23.37 -8.91 1.75
C GLU A 226 -22.07 -9.67 2.09
N SER A 227 -21.62 -9.60 3.34
CA SER A 227 -20.33 -10.16 3.80
C SER A 227 -20.19 -11.68 3.54
N GLU A 228 -21.26 -12.45 3.72
CA GLU A 228 -21.23 -13.90 3.45
C GLU A 228 -21.21 -14.20 1.95
N ASP A 229 -21.92 -13.38 1.15
CA ASP A 229 -21.88 -13.49 -0.30
C ASP A 229 -20.50 -13.14 -0.88
N MET A 230 -19.76 -12.23 -0.25
CA MET A 230 -18.35 -11.94 -0.61
C MET A 230 -17.47 -13.18 -0.42
N LEU A 231 -17.63 -13.89 0.70
CA LEU A 231 -16.91 -15.13 0.98
C LEU A 231 -17.30 -16.23 -0.01
N LEU A 232 -18.60 -16.38 -0.29
CA LEU A 232 -19.10 -17.35 -1.28
C LEU A 232 -18.55 -17.05 -2.69
N TYR A 233 -18.54 -15.79 -3.10
CA TYR A 233 -18.00 -15.36 -4.39
C TYR A 233 -16.53 -15.74 -4.54
N SER A 234 -15.70 -15.39 -3.55
CA SER A 234 -14.27 -15.74 -3.54
C SER A 234 -14.06 -17.25 -3.56
N TYR A 235 -14.81 -18.00 -2.75
CA TYR A 235 -14.72 -19.45 -2.69
C TYR A 235 -15.03 -20.10 -4.04
N VAL A 236 -16.17 -19.74 -4.64
CA VAL A 236 -16.60 -20.31 -5.93
C VAL A 236 -15.63 -19.93 -7.05
N GLN A 237 -15.10 -18.71 -7.06
CA GLN A 237 -14.08 -18.30 -8.03
C GLN A 237 -12.84 -19.19 -7.94
N LYS A 238 -12.34 -19.44 -6.73
CA LYS A 238 -11.19 -20.32 -6.50
C LYS A 238 -11.51 -21.77 -6.89
N ALA A 239 -12.64 -22.31 -6.43
CA ALA A 239 -13.05 -23.69 -6.70
C ALA A 239 -13.21 -23.97 -8.21
N PHE A 240 -13.80 -23.03 -8.95
CA PHE A 240 -14.02 -23.16 -10.39
C PHE A 240 -12.71 -23.08 -11.21
N SER A 241 -11.74 -22.25 -10.79
CA SER A 241 -10.46 -22.12 -11.49
C SER A 241 -9.74 -23.46 -11.65
N ALA A 242 -9.77 -24.31 -10.62
CA ALA A 242 -9.20 -25.65 -10.66
C ALA A 242 -9.92 -26.57 -11.68
N VAL A 243 -11.24 -26.46 -11.79
CA VAL A 243 -12.05 -27.22 -12.76
C VAL A 243 -11.73 -26.77 -14.19
N ARG A 244 -11.69 -25.46 -14.43
CA ARG A 244 -11.35 -24.87 -15.74
C ARG A 244 -9.98 -25.35 -16.23
N ASP A 245 -8.98 -25.31 -15.35
CA ASP A 245 -7.62 -25.68 -15.71
C ASP A 245 -7.50 -27.18 -15.97
N GLY A 246 -8.26 -28.01 -15.24
CA GLY A 246 -8.40 -29.44 -15.51
C GLY A 246 -9.04 -29.75 -16.87
N ALA A 247 -10.12 -29.06 -17.23
CA ALA A 247 -10.80 -29.22 -18.52
C ALA A 247 -9.92 -28.81 -19.71
N ARG A 248 -9.17 -27.70 -19.58
CA ARG A 248 -8.22 -27.23 -20.61
C ARG A 248 -7.12 -28.25 -20.90
N ARG A 249 -6.61 -28.94 -19.87
CA ARG A 249 -5.61 -30.01 -20.06
C ARG A 249 -6.14 -31.20 -20.86
N ARG A 250 -7.45 -31.52 -20.76
CA ARG A 250 -8.08 -32.66 -21.46
C ARG A 250 -8.49 -32.33 -22.90
N ALA A 251 -8.82 -31.07 -23.19
CA ALA A 251 -9.37 -30.65 -24.49
C ALA A 251 -8.37 -30.58 -25.66
N GLY A 252 -7.09 -30.93 -25.45
CA GLY A 252 -6.16 -31.27 -26.54
C GLY A 252 -5.99 -30.24 -27.67
N ARG A 253 -6.17 -28.94 -27.42
CA ARG A 253 -6.00 -27.91 -28.45
C ARG A 253 -4.55 -27.43 -28.49
N LYS A 254 -3.91 -27.65 -29.65
CA LYS A 254 -2.53 -27.23 -29.99
C LYS A 254 -2.27 -25.79 -29.55
N SER A 255 -1.57 -25.63 -28.44
CA SER A 255 -0.91 -24.39 -28.08
C SER A 255 0.36 -24.26 -28.93
N VAL A 256 0.54 -23.09 -29.55
CA VAL A 256 1.86 -22.59 -29.94
C VAL A 256 2.81 -22.79 -28.75
N PRO A 257 4.04 -23.30 -28.94
CA PRO A 257 4.84 -23.74 -27.82
C PRO A 257 5.29 -22.54 -27.00
N VAL A 258 4.57 -22.24 -25.93
CA VAL A 258 5.14 -21.62 -24.75
C VAL A 258 5.83 -22.77 -24.02
N GLN A 259 7.16 -22.72 -23.94
CA GLN A 259 7.91 -23.60 -23.06
C GLN A 259 7.37 -23.45 -21.63
N MET A 260 6.55 -24.41 -21.19
CA MET A 260 6.16 -24.53 -19.79
C MET A 260 7.42 -24.89 -18.99
N LEU A 261 8.03 -23.87 -18.39
CA LEU A 261 8.88 -24.05 -17.23
C LEU A 261 8.02 -24.69 -16.12
N ALA A 262 8.63 -25.54 -15.30
CA ALA A 262 7.97 -26.22 -14.17
C ALA A 262 7.15 -25.22 -13.33
N PRO A 263 6.01 -25.62 -12.73
CA PRO A 263 5.16 -24.69 -11.97
C PRO A 263 5.98 -24.07 -10.83
N ALA A 264 6.35 -22.81 -10.98
CA ALA A 264 7.01 -22.05 -9.92
C ALA A 264 6.05 -22.00 -8.73
N ARG A 265 6.49 -22.39 -7.53
CA ARG A 265 5.65 -22.23 -6.35
C ARG A 265 5.44 -20.73 -6.15
N ILE A 266 4.19 -20.31 -6.08
CA ILE A 266 3.85 -18.93 -5.74
C ILE A 266 4.10 -18.69 -4.24
N PRO A 267 4.28 -17.44 -3.78
CA PRO A 267 4.46 -17.16 -2.37
C PRO A 267 3.30 -17.72 -1.54
N PRO A 268 3.57 -18.36 -0.40
CA PRO A 268 2.53 -18.91 0.45
C PRO A 268 1.69 -17.78 1.07
N ALA A 269 0.52 -18.12 1.61
CA ALA A 269 -0.47 -17.14 2.08
C ALA A 269 0.11 -16.17 3.12
N GLU A 270 0.97 -16.67 4.02
CA GLU A 270 1.63 -15.89 5.07
C GLU A 270 2.63 -14.84 4.56
N LEU A 271 3.10 -14.94 3.31
CA LEU A 271 3.93 -13.89 2.69
C LEU A 271 3.09 -12.87 1.90
N ARG A 272 1.81 -13.17 1.62
CA ARG A 272 0.92 -12.30 0.84
C ARG A 272 0.12 -11.38 1.76
N PHE A 273 0.78 -10.33 2.25
CA PHE A 273 0.20 -9.39 3.21
C PHE A 273 -0.99 -8.56 2.65
N MET A 274 -1.26 -8.62 1.34
CA MET A 274 -2.47 -8.05 0.74
C MET A 274 -3.70 -8.97 0.86
N GLY A 275 -3.58 -10.12 1.52
CA GLY A 275 -4.69 -11.05 1.73
C GLY A 275 -5.12 -11.81 0.48
N GLU A 276 -4.24 -11.89 -0.53
CA GLU A 276 -4.54 -12.51 -1.82
C GLU A 276 -4.53 -14.04 -1.71
N ASP A 277 -5.59 -14.69 -2.21
CA ASP A 277 -5.53 -16.12 -2.51
C ASP A 277 -4.69 -16.40 -3.77
N ASP A 278 -4.47 -17.68 -4.08
CA ASP A 278 -3.56 -18.10 -5.16
C ASP A 278 -4.01 -17.58 -6.53
N ALA A 279 -5.32 -17.56 -6.77
CA ALA A 279 -5.88 -17.10 -8.03
C ALA A 279 -5.81 -15.57 -8.15
N MET A 280 -6.09 -14.86 -7.06
CA MET A 280 -5.97 -13.41 -6.98
C MET A 280 -4.52 -12.96 -7.18
N PHE A 281 -3.56 -13.65 -6.54
CA PHE A 281 -2.13 -13.40 -6.74
C PHE A 281 -1.75 -13.50 -8.21
N VAL A 282 -2.13 -14.59 -8.89
CA VAL A 282 -1.82 -14.80 -10.30
C VAL A 282 -2.46 -13.73 -11.19
N ARG A 283 -3.72 -13.36 -10.94
CA ARG A 283 -4.39 -12.30 -11.70
C ARG A 283 -3.72 -10.95 -11.51
N HIS A 284 -3.37 -10.58 -10.27
CA HIS A 284 -2.67 -9.33 -10.00
C HIS A 284 -1.27 -9.34 -10.61
N ALA A 285 -0.56 -10.46 -10.56
CA ALA A 285 0.73 -10.61 -11.22
C ALA A 285 0.62 -10.38 -12.74
N ASP A 286 -0.29 -11.08 -13.41
CA ASP A 286 -0.52 -10.94 -14.86
C ASP A 286 -0.98 -9.51 -15.23
N TYR A 287 -1.83 -8.90 -14.39
CA TYR A 287 -2.32 -7.53 -14.55
C TYR A 287 -1.19 -6.49 -14.44
N LEU A 288 -0.35 -6.58 -13.40
CA LEU A 288 0.75 -5.64 -13.20
C LEU A 288 1.77 -5.72 -14.33
N ALA A 289 2.10 -6.93 -14.81
CA ALA A 289 2.99 -7.09 -15.94
C ALA A 289 2.42 -6.43 -17.22
N ALA A 290 1.14 -6.67 -17.52
CA ALA A 290 0.48 -6.04 -18.67
C ALA A 290 0.41 -4.50 -18.53
N GLY A 291 0.09 -4.00 -17.33
CA GLY A 291 0.05 -2.57 -17.02
C GLY A 291 1.40 -1.89 -17.17
N VAL A 292 2.49 -2.52 -16.72
CA VAL A 292 3.86 -2.02 -16.87
C VAL A 292 4.28 -1.99 -18.35
N PHE A 293 3.98 -3.01 -19.15
CA PHE A 293 4.26 -2.98 -20.58
C PHE A 293 3.46 -1.87 -21.31
N ASP A 294 2.17 -1.72 -21.00
CA ASP A 294 1.34 -0.65 -21.59
C ASP A 294 1.79 0.76 -21.17
N ALA A 295 2.16 0.94 -19.89
CA ALA A 295 2.61 2.23 -19.37
C ALA A 295 3.99 2.62 -19.90
N SER A 296 4.93 1.67 -19.93
CA SER A 296 6.30 1.92 -20.40
C SER A 296 6.39 2.11 -21.92
N GLY A 297 5.45 1.54 -22.69
CA GLY A 297 5.52 1.51 -24.15
C GLY A 297 6.66 0.63 -24.68
N LEU A 298 7.29 -0.16 -23.81
CA LEU A 298 8.32 -1.12 -24.20
C LEU A 298 7.67 -2.31 -24.90
N ALA A 299 8.24 -2.70 -26.04
CA ALA A 299 7.82 -3.91 -26.73
C ALA A 299 8.21 -5.16 -25.92
N ALA A 300 7.67 -6.32 -26.28
CA ALA A 300 8.13 -7.59 -25.72
C ALA A 300 9.54 -7.91 -26.25
N GLY A 301 10.57 -7.30 -25.64
CA GLY A 301 11.98 -7.41 -25.98
C GLY A 301 12.84 -7.65 -24.73
N PRO A 302 14.16 -7.89 -24.89
CA PRO A 302 15.07 -8.20 -23.79
C PRO A 302 15.49 -6.93 -23.02
N HIS A 303 14.51 -6.19 -22.51
CA HIS A 303 14.75 -5.00 -21.69
C HIS A 303 15.34 -5.36 -20.33
N ARG A 304 16.00 -4.43 -19.66
CA ARG A 304 16.37 -4.57 -18.24
C ARG A 304 15.37 -3.80 -17.36
N ILE A 305 14.69 -4.51 -16.47
CA ILE A 305 13.71 -3.96 -15.54
C ILE A 305 14.30 -3.95 -14.12
N LEU A 306 14.23 -2.79 -13.45
CA LEU A 306 14.48 -2.66 -12.02
C LEU A 306 13.16 -2.45 -11.27
N ASP A 307 12.77 -3.40 -10.43
CA ASP A 307 11.57 -3.34 -9.58
C ASP A 307 11.94 -2.92 -8.14
N ILE A 308 11.61 -1.69 -7.82
CA ILE A 308 11.83 -1.04 -6.53
C ILE A 308 10.66 -1.42 -5.62
N GLY A 309 10.94 -2.04 -4.47
CA GLY A 309 9.91 -2.52 -3.56
C GLY A 309 9.16 -3.71 -4.14
N CYS A 310 9.89 -4.73 -4.63
CA CYS A 310 9.30 -5.87 -5.34
C CYS A 310 8.40 -6.76 -4.47
N GLY A 311 8.39 -6.57 -3.15
CA GLY A 311 7.55 -7.25 -2.18
C GLY A 311 7.69 -8.77 -2.25
N TYR A 312 6.56 -9.48 -2.35
CA TYR A 312 6.52 -10.92 -2.62
C TYR A 312 6.46 -11.24 -4.13
N GLY A 313 6.90 -10.31 -4.98
CA GLY A 313 7.25 -10.57 -6.39
C GLY A 313 6.10 -10.59 -7.39
N ARG A 314 4.95 -9.95 -7.12
CA ARG A 314 3.79 -9.95 -8.06
C ARG A 314 4.20 -9.61 -9.49
N LEU A 315 5.00 -8.56 -9.68
CA LEU A 315 5.50 -8.19 -11.01
C LEU A 315 6.48 -9.23 -11.57
N ALA A 316 7.43 -9.73 -10.78
CA ALA A 316 8.37 -10.77 -11.21
C ALA A 316 7.67 -12.03 -11.74
N TYR A 317 6.68 -12.53 -10.99
CA TYR A 317 5.86 -13.68 -11.41
C TYR A 317 5.06 -13.37 -12.67
N GLY A 318 4.46 -12.17 -12.77
CA GLY A 318 3.71 -11.74 -13.95
C GLY A 318 4.56 -11.69 -15.21
N LEU A 319 5.74 -11.06 -15.14
CA LEU A 319 6.71 -10.99 -16.24
C LEU A 319 7.18 -12.39 -16.65
N ARG A 320 7.49 -13.25 -15.68
CA ARG A 320 7.90 -14.63 -15.96
C ARG A 320 6.80 -15.40 -16.72
N ARG A 321 5.55 -15.22 -16.31
CA ARG A 321 4.36 -15.84 -16.91
C ARG A 321 4.01 -15.26 -18.28
N SER A 322 4.30 -13.98 -18.52
CA SER A 322 4.10 -13.34 -19.82
C SER A 322 5.15 -13.76 -20.87
N GLY A 323 6.14 -14.57 -20.49
CA GLY A 323 7.24 -14.97 -21.37
C GLY A 323 8.29 -13.87 -21.56
N TYR A 324 8.40 -12.94 -20.61
CA TYR A 324 9.42 -11.89 -20.64
C TYR A 324 10.82 -12.48 -20.81
N ALA A 325 11.53 -12.00 -21.84
CA ALA A 325 12.83 -12.52 -22.26
C ALA A 325 14.02 -11.69 -21.74
N GLY A 326 13.77 -10.57 -21.06
CA GLY A 326 14.80 -9.68 -20.54
C GLY A 326 15.34 -10.08 -19.17
N GLU A 327 16.03 -9.14 -18.53
CA GLU A 327 16.58 -9.25 -17.18
C GLU A 327 15.75 -8.45 -16.18
N TYR A 328 15.50 -9.03 -15.03
CA TYR A 328 14.76 -8.45 -13.93
C TYR A 328 15.67 -8.41 -12.70
N ASP A 329 15.92 -7.21 -12.21
CA ASP A 329 16.51 -6.99 -10.89
C ASP A 329 15.41 -6.40 -9.99
N GLY A 330 15.22 -6.96 -8.80
CA GLY A 330 14.26 -6.47 -7.82
C GLY A 330 14.94 -6.26 -6.46
N PHE A 331 14.51 -5.27 -5.70
CA PHE A 331 14.91 -5.16 -4.31
C PHE A 331 13.76 -4.76 -3.40
N ASP A 332 13.81 -5.23 -2.16
CA ASP A 332 12.77 -4.96 -1.15
C ASP A 332 13.35 -4.99 0.27
N ILE A 333 12.63 -4.38 1.21
CA ILE A 333 12.95 -4.31 2.63
C ILE A 333 12.57 -5.57 3.40
N LEU A 334 11.71 -6.42 2.85
CA LEU A 334 11.15 -7.60 3.50
C LEU A 334 12.08 -8.83 3.32
N PRO A 335 12.89 -9.21 4.33
CA PRO A 335 13.92 -10.24 4.17
C PRO A 335 13.33 -11.63 3.89
N ARG A 336 12.18 -11.96 4.49
CA ARG A 336 11.49 -13.25 4.29
C ARG A 336 11.01 -13.41 2.85
N HIS A 337 10.52 -12.31 2.26
CA HIS A 337 9.99 -12.28 0.90
C HIS A 337 11.10 -12.39 -0.12
N ILE A 338 12.20 -11.66 0.09
CA ILE A 338 13.38 -11.78 -0.75
C ILE A 338 14.01 -13.16 -0.65
N GLY A 339 14.08 -13.76 0.55
CA GLY A 339 14.55 -15.13 0.74
C GLY A 339 13.72 -16.12 -0.08
N TRP A 340 12.38 -16.02 0.01
CA TRP A 340 11.48 -16.83 -0.80
C TRP A 340 11.68 -16.64 -2.30
N LEU A 341 11.79 -15.39 -2.77
CA LEU A 341 11.97 -15.10 -4.21
C LEU A 341 13.30 -15.63 -4.73
N ASN A 342 14.39 -15.46 -3.97
CA ASN A 342 15.68 -16.03 -4.33
C ASN A 342 15.61 -17.56 -4.41
N GLU A 343 14.99 -18.24 -3.43
CA GLU A 343 14.78 -19.69 -3.50
C GLU A 343 13.97 -20.07 -4.75
N GLN A 344 12.79 -19.47 -4.98
CA GLN A 344 11.87 -19.89 -6.04
C GLN A 344 12.33 -19.57 -7.47
N PHE A 345 13.15 -18.53 -7.64
CA PHE A 345 13.70 -18.17 -8.95
C PHE A 345 15.10 -18.75 -9.18
N SER A 346 15.75 -19.31 -8.15
CA SER A 346 17.01 -20.08 -8.24
C SER A 346 16.85 -21.58 -8.54
N GLU A 347 15.62 -22.09 -8.56
CA GLU A 347 15.33 -23.51 -8.84
C GLU A 347 14.94 -23.77 -10.31
N SER A 348 15.01 -22.77 -11.20
CA SER A 348 14.50 -22.87 -12.58
C SER A 348 15.54 -22.47 -13.63
N LYS A 349 15.26 -22.69 -14.92
CA LYS A 349 16.13 -22.18 -16.01
C LYS A 349 16.19 -20.63 -16.08
N ASP A 350 15.61 -19.93 -15.09
CA ASP A 350 15.53 -18.48 -14.99
C ASP A 350 16.60 -17.88 -14.05
N ASP A 351 17.41 -18.72 -13.37
CA ASP A 351 18.43 -18.35 -12.37
C ASP A 351 19.35 -17.19 -12.76
N ALA A 352 19.64 -17.03 -14.05
CA ALA A 352 20.55 -15.99 -14.52
C ALA A 352 19.87 -14.64 -14.79
N ARG A 353 18.53 -14.60 -14.94
CA ARG A 353 17.80 -13.41 -15.41
C ARG A 353 16.99 -12.69 -14.34
N TYR A 354 16.65 -13.36 -13.24
CA TYR A 354 15.91 -12.77 -12.12
C TYR A 354 16.80 -12.71 -10.89
N ARG A 355 17.02 -11.50 -10.38
CA ARG A 355 17.87 -11.25 -9.21
C ARG A 355 17.11 -10.47 -8.16
N PHE A 356 17.16 -10.91 -6.91
CA PHE A 356 16.46 -10.26 -5.80
C PHE A 356 17.45 -9.87 -4.70
N VAL A 357 17.44 -8.58 -4.33
CA VAL A 357 18.33 -8.02 -3.32
C VAL A 357 17.51 -7.60 -2.11
N HIS A 358 17.91 -8.07 -0.92
CA HIS A 358 17.35 -7.54 0.32
C HIS A 358 18.04 -6.21 0.61
N ALA A 359 17.25 -5.16 0.70
CA ALA A 359 17.70 -3.83 1.06
C ALA A 359 17.19 -3.53 2.46
N ASP A 360 18.05 -3.65 3.47
CA ASP A 360 17.68 -3.36 4.86
C ASP A 360 17.45 -1.86 5.07
N LEU A 361 16.30 -1.35 4.63
CA LEU A 361 15.96 0.07 4.68
C LEU A 361 14.90 0.34 5.73
N PHE A 362 15.06 1.46 6.42
CA PHE A 362 14.08 1.98 7.35
C PHE A 362 12.78 2.30 6.61
N ASN A 363 11.67 1.82 7.14
CA ASN A 363 10.32 2.26 6.83
C ASN A 363 9.45 2.06 8.06
N GLU A 364 8.77 3.09 8.56
CA GLU A 364 8.04 3.03 9.84
C GLU A 364 7.01 1.89 9.89
N ARG A 365 6.35 1.60 8.77
CA ARG A 365 5.29 0.59 8.68
C ARG A 365 5.85 -0.81 8.47
N TYR A 366 6.79 -0.95 7.55
CA TYR A 366 7.19 -2.26 7.02
C TYR A 366 8.54 -2.76 7.55
N ASN A 367 9.45 -1.87 7.95
CA ASN A 367 10.75 -2.21 8.53
C ASN A 367 11.24 -1.10 9.48
N PRO A 368 10.62 -0.95 10.66
CA PRO A 368 10.87 0.17 11.58
C PRO A 368 12.28 0.19 12.18
N ASP A 369 13.03 -0.92 12.04
CA ASP A 369 14.40 -1.09 12.56
C ASP A 369 15.44 -1.12 11.42
N GLY A 370 15.03 -0.80 10.18
CA GLY A 370 15.92 -0.79 9.03
C GLY A 370 16.90 0.39 8.98
N LYS A 371 17.79 0.39 7.99
CA LYS A 371 18.86 1.38 7.84
C LYS A 371 18.46 2.54 6.91
N PRO A 372 19.13 3.70 6.94
CA PRO A 372 18.81 4.77 6.01
C PRO A 372 19.04 4.40 4.56
N LEU A 373 18.30 5.07 3.68
CA LEU A 373 18.61 5.11 2.25
C LEU A 373 20.07 5.50 1.95
N ALA A 374 20.67 6.42 2.72
CA ALA A 374 22.07 6.83 2.54
C ALA A 374 23.09 5.68 2.67
N THR A 375 22.75 4.63 3.43
CA THR A 375 23.61 3.44 3.58
C THR A 375 23.41 2.42 2.45
N LEU A 376 22.35 2.57 1.64
CA LEU A 376 22.03 1.63 0.58
C LEU A 376 23.14 1.56 -0.46
N ARG A 377 23.60 0.35 -0.73
CA ARG A 377 24.53 0.04 -1.82
C ARG A 377 23.91 -1.09 -2.64
N LEU A 378 23.21 -0.71 -3.71
CA LEU A 378 22.66 -1.67 -4.64
C LEU A 378 23.75 -2.17 -5.59
N PRO A 379 23.82 -3.49 -5.89
CA PRO A 379 24.81 -4.07 -6.80
C PRO A 379 24.41 -3.91 -8.27
N PHE A 380 23.93 -2.72 -8.62
CA PHE A 380 23.42 -2.40 -9.96
C PHE A 380 24.24 -1.29 -10.60
N GLU A 381 24.44 -1.40 -11.91
CA GLU A 381 25.14 -0.39 -12.70
C GLU A 381 24.25 0.85 -12.91
N ARG A 382 24.88 2.02 -12.97
CA ARG A 382 24.19 3.27 -13.30
C ARG A 382 23.76 3.27 -14.76
N ALA A 383 22.66 3.97 -15.06
CA ALA A 383 22.13 4.14 -16.41
C ALA A 383 21.92 2.82 -17.18
N ALA A 384 21.59 1.74 -16.46
CA ALA A 384 21.61 0.38 -16.99
C ALA A 384 20.23 -0.21 -17.26
N PHE A 385 19.16 0.42 -16.78
CA PHE A 385 17.80 -0.12 -16.88
C PHE A 385 16.95 0.65 -17.88
N ASP A 386 16.34 -0.09 -18.79
CA ASP A 386 15.36 0.44 -19.75
C ASP A 386 14.04 0.81 -19.06
N CYS A 387 13.72 0.13 -17.95
CA CYS A 387 12.55 0.42 -17.15
C CYS A 387 12.83 0.36 -15.65
N LEU A 388 12.51 1.45 -14.95
CA LEU A 388 12.35 1.43 -13.50
C LEU A 388 10.87 1.27 -13.18
N VAL A 389 10.55 0.48 -12.15
CA VAL A 389 9.18 0.26 -11.69
C VAL A 389 9.13 0.44 -10.19
N SER A 390 8.19 1.24 -9.69
CA SER A 390 7.94 1.41 -8.24
C SER A 390 6.44 1.51 -7.98
N LEU A 391 5.81 0.35 -7.76
CA LEU A 391 4.38 0.20 -7.56
C LEU A 391 4.06 0.14 -6.08
N SER A 392 3.19 1.04 -5.60
CA SER A 392 2.81 1.17 -4.19
C SER A 392 3.99 1.31 -3.22
N VAL A 393 5.09 1.95 -3.65
CA VAL A 393 6.24 2.23 -2.77
C VAL A 393 6.11 3.62 -2.16
N PHE A 394 6.06 4.64 -3.01
CA PHE A 394 6.01 6.03 -2.55
C PHE A 394 4.72 6.37 -1.79
N THR A 395 3.68 5.55 -1.90
CA THR A 395 2.45 5.67 -1.10
C THR A 395 2.61 5.27 0.37
N HIS A 396 3.84 4.94 0.79
CA HIS A 396 4.20 4.55 2.14
C HIS A 396 5.49 5.23 2.62
N LEU A 397 5.83 6.40 2.06
CA LEU A 397 7.00 7.20 2.44
C LEU A 397 6.58 8.61 2.87
N TYR A 398 7.34 9.29 3.71
CA TYR A 398 7.09 10.70 3.98
C TYR A 398 7.66 11.60 2.87
N GLU A 399 7.21 12.85 2.82
CA GLU A 399 7.56 13.81 1.75
C GLU A 399 9.06 13.88 1.45
N GLN A 400 9.90 13.99 2.48
CA GLN A 400 11.35 14.09 2.31
C GLN A 400 11.96 12.78 1.79
N GLU A 401 11.45 11.64 2.22
CA GLU A 401 11.92 10.33 1.74
C GLU A 401 11.62 10.18 0.25
N VAL A 402 10.46 10.62 -0.24
CA VAL A 402 10.16 10.63 -1.69
C VAL A 402 11.24 11.41 -2.46
N VAL A 403 11.64 12.58 -1.97
CA VAL A 403 12.70 13.39 -2.61
C VAL A 403 14.01 12.61 -2.69
N ASP A 404 14.42 11.99 -1.59
CA ASP A 404 15.70 11.30 -1.49
C ASP A 404 15.72 10.01 -2.33
N TYR A 405 14.62 9.24 -2.33
CA TYR A 405 14.45 8.06 -3.17
C TYR A 405 14.42 8.42 -4.66
N VAL A 406 13.69 9.46 -5.08
CA VAL A 406 13.67 9.90 -6.49
C VAL A 406 15.08 10.30 -6.95
N ARG A 407 15.81 11.07 -6.12
CA ARG A 407 17.19 11.47 -6.44
C ARG A 407 18.15 10.29 -6.51
N TYR A 408 18.04 9.33 -5.60
CA TYR A 408 18.93 8.17 -5.56
C TYR A 408 18.65 7.20 -6.70
N LEU A 409 17.37 6.90 -6.99
CA LEU A 409 16.99 5.84 -7.92
C LEU A 409 17.11 6.25 -9.39
N LYS A 410 16.91 7.53 -9.72
CA LYS A 410 16.99 8.02 -11.10
C LYS A 410 18.33 7.71 -11.78
N GLN A 411 19.41 7.55 -11.01
CA GLN A 411 20.74 7.27 -11.56
C GLN A 411 20.86 5.89 -12.22
N PHE A 412 19.93 4.98 -11.94
CA PHE A 412 19.89 3.65 -12.55
C PHE A 412 19.14 3.64 -13.89
N LEU A 413 18.33 4.67 -14.17
CA LEU A 413 17.56 4.79 -15.40
C LEU A 413 18.47 5.10 -16.59
N ALA A 414 18.39 4.29 -17.64
CA ALA A 414 19.09 4.55 -18.91
C ALA A 414 18.63 5.87 -19.55
N PRO A 415 19.44 6.54 -20.40
CA PRO A 415 19.06 7.79 -21.05
C PRO A 415 17.73 7.72 -21.82
N SER A 416 17.47 6.60 -22.49
CA SER A 416 16.24 6.32 -23.23
C SER A 416 15.18 5.56 -22.41
N GLY A 417 15.47 5.27 -21.15
CA GLY A 417 14.62 4.46 -20.29
C GLY A 417 13.40 5.23 -19.79
N VAL A 418 12.44 4.49 -19.23
CA VAL A 418 11.24 5.03 -18.60
C VAL A 418 11.08 4.55 -17.16
N TRP A 419 10.58 5.41 -16.28
CA TRP A 419 10.25 5.03 -14.90
C TRP A 419 8.74 5.04 -14.72
N VAL A 420 8.15 3.87 -14.52
CA VAL A 420 6.73 3.68 -14.19
C VAL A 420 6.58 3.66 -12.67
N THR A 421 5.90 4.67 -12.11
CA THR A 421 5.75 4.82 -10.66
C THR A 421 4.33 5.22 -10.28
N THR A 422 3.95 4.95 -9.03
CA THR A 422 2.60 5.23 -8.52
C THR A 422 2.63 6.12 -7.29
N PHE A 423 1.62 7.00 -7.20
CA PHE A 423 1.41 7.94 -6.09
C PHE A 423 -0.08 8.09 -5.82
N PHE A 424 -0.41 8.63 -4.64
CA PHE A 424 -1.69 9.27 -4.41
C PHE A 424 -1.50 10.79 -4.62
N ALA A 425 -1.84 11.30 -5.80
CA ALA A 425 -1.59 12.69 -6.20
C ALA A 425 -2.84 13.59 -6.01
N ILE A 426 -2.73 14.59 -5.15
CA ILE A 426 -3.79 15.54 -4.79
C ILE A 426 -3.82 16.67 -5.82
N PRO A 427 -4.88 16.81 -6.62
CA PRO A 427 -4.98 17.87 -7.59
C PRO A 427 -5.25 19.23 -6.90
N PRO A 428 -4.94 20.37 -7.54
CA PRO A 428 -5.01 21.71 -6.91
C PRO A 428 -6.37 22.06 -6.29
N GLU A 429 -7.46 21.53 -6.82
CA GLU A 429 -8.82 21.75 -6.37
C GLU A 429 -9.21 20.99 -5.08
N CYS A 430 -8.37 20.02 -4.66
CA CYS A 430 -8.62 19.16 -3.51
C CYS A 430 -7.87 19.65 -2.26
N SER A 431 -8.58 19.71 -1.12
CA SER A 431 -8.02 19.99 0.22
C SER A 431 -8.70 19.13 1.28
N LEU A 432 -8.22 19.19 2.53
CA LEU A 432 -8.86 18.48 3.65
C LEU A 432 -10.34 18.87 3.84
N GLU A 433 -10.64 20.16 3.67
CA GLU A 433 -12.00 20.70 3.79
C GLU A 433 -12.82 20.50 2.52
N ARG A 434 -12.15 20.31 1.38
CA ARG A 434 -12.76 20.27 0.05
C ARG A 434 -12.21 19.07 -0.74
N GLN A 435 -12.56 17.89 -0.27
CA GLN A 435 -12.30 16.62 -0.95
C GLN A 435 -13.60 15.99 -1.44
N PRO A 436 -13.58 15.21 -2.54
CA PRO A 436 -14.76 14.51 -3.00
C PRO A 436 -15.27 13.55 -1.93
N GLY A 437 -16.57 13.56 -1.66
CA GLY A 437 -17.19 12.59 -0.73
C GLY A 437 -17.10 11.13 -1.20
N THR A 438 -16.61 10.90 -2.42
CA THR A 438 -16.35 9.61 -3.05
C THR A 438 -14.90 9.13 -2.92
N ALA A 439 -14.02 9.88 -2.26
CA ALA A 439 -12.63 9.45 -2.04
C ALA A 439 -12.59 8.08 -1.33
N VAL A 440 -11.83 7.14 -1.90
CA VAL A 440 -11.62 5.79 -1.33
C VAL A 440 -10.85 5.87 -0.02
N TYR A 441 -9.90 6.80 0.04
CA TYR A 441 -9.14 7.14 1.24
C TYR A 441 -9.29 8.63 1.53
N PRO A 442 -10.35 9.04 2.25
CA PRO A 442 -10.53 10.43 2.66
C PRO A 442 -9.32 10.90 3.46
N LEU A 443 -8.72 12.03 3.08
CA LEU A 443 -7.58 12.60 3.79
C LEU A 443 -8.11 13.34 5.02
N VAL A 444 -7.49 13.11 6.17
CA VAL A 444 -7.97 13.66 7.45
C VAL A 444 -6.96 14.55 8.14
N LYS A 445 -5.68 14.45 7.78
CA LYS A 445 -4.62 15.27 8.37
C LYS A 445 -3.54 15.61 7.36
N GLN A 446 -3.06 16.84 7.41
CA GLN A 446 -1.86 17.27 6.70
C GLN A 446 -0.64 16.88 7.54
N ALA A 447 0.25 16.05 6.98
CA ALA A 447 1.44 15.54 7.64
C ALA A 447 2.68 16.42 7.40
N SER A 448 2.73 17.14 6.29
CA SER A 448 3.79 18.11 5.94
C SER A 448 3.27 19.15 4.95
N ALA A 449 4.13 20.04 4.45
CA ALA A 449 3.73 21.09 3.50
C ALA A 449 2.98 20.55 2.27
N ASN A 450 3.42 19.40 1.75
CA ASN A 450 2.86 18.79 0.56
C ASN A 450 2.23 17.41 0.79
N ALA A 451 2.33 16.80 1.99
CA ALA A 451 1.79 15.46 2.25
C ALA A 451 0.61 15.42 3.22
N PHE A 452 -0.31 14.47 2.99
CA PHE A 452 -1.58 14.29 3.68
C PHE A 452 -1.85 12.81 3.92
N VAL A 453 -2.48 12.47 5.04
CA VAL A 453 -2.71 11.09 5.46
C VAL A 453 -4.19 10.78 5.66
N HIS A 454 -4.57 9.53 5.36
CA HIS A 454 -5.91 9.01 5.59
C HIS A 454 -6.17 8.65 7.06
N ASP A 455 -5.14 8.15 7.75
CA ASP A 455 -5.20 7.73 9.14
C ASP A 455 -4.00 8.34 9.90
N PRO A 456 -4.22 9.19 10.91
CA PRO A 456 -3.14 9.76 11.72
C PRO A 456 -2.40 8.75 12.60
N ASP A 457 -3.05 7.64 12.96
CA ASP A 457 -2.47 6.58 13.81
C ASP A 457 -1.68 5.57 12.96
N GLU A 458 -2.01 5.44 11.67
CA GLU A 458 -1.22 4.72 10.67
C GLU A 458 -0.86 5.62 9.45
N PRO A 459 0.00 6.64 9.59
CA PRO A 459 0.27 7.63 8.53
C PRO A 459 0.74 7.03 7.21
N LEU A 460 1.57 5.98 7.28
CA LEU A 460 2.12 5.30 6.11
C LEU A 460 1.21 4.18 5.58
N LEU A 461 -0.01 3.99 6.09
CA LEU A 461 -1.00 3.13 5.42
C LEU A 461 -1.41 3.75 4.09
N VAL A 462 -1.73 5.04 4.09
CA VAL A 462 -2.00 5.87 2.90
C VAL A 462 -1.50 7.28 3.16
N ILE A 463 -0.45 7.67 2.44
CA ILE A 463 0.02 9.05 2.36
C ILE A 463 -0.04 9.55 0.91
N ALA A 464 -0.60 10.74 0.76
CA ALA A 464 -0.84 11.41 -0.52
C ALA A 464 -0.11 12.74 -0.59
N TYR A 465 0.25 13.17 -1.79
CA TYR A 465 1.03 14.40 -2.01
C TYR A 465 0.34 15.35 -2.95
N ARG A 466 0.56 16.65 -2.78
CA ARG A 466 0.18 17.65 -3.79
C ARG A 466 0.82 17.28 -5.12
N GLU A 467 0.00 17.20 -6.16
CA GLU A 467 0.45 16.89 -7.52
C GLU A 467 1.51 17.89 -7.99
N GLN A 468 1.29 19.18 -7.72
CA GLN A 468 2.23 20.24 -8.09
C GLN A 468 3.63 20.00 -7.51
N PHE A 469 3.72 19.55 -6.26
CA PHE A 469 4.99 19.20 -5.62
C PHE A 469 5.70 18.04 -6.34
N LEU A 470 4.96 17.00 -6.75
CA LEU A 470 5.53 15.87 -7.50
C LEU A 470 6.07 16.33 -8.85
N LEU A 471 5.30 17.15 -9.60
CA LEU A 471 5.72 17.70 -10.88
C LEU A 471 6.98 18.56 -10.75
N GLU A 472 7.05 19.40 -9.72
CA GLU A 472 8.23 20.23 -9.41
C GLU A 472 9.44 19.40 -8.99
N LEU A 473 9.23 18.37 -8.17
CA LEU A 473 10.28 17.42 -7.78
C LEU A 473 10.86 16.73 -9.02
N PHE A 474 10.01 16.16 -9.88
CA PHE A 474 10.48 15.48 -11.09
C PHE A 474 11.26 16.44 -11.99
N ALA A 475 10.72 17.63 -12.26
CA ALA A 475 11.39 18.64 -13.06
C ALA A 475 12.74 19.07 -12.48
N ARG A 476 12.81 19.31 -11.16
CA ARG A 476 14.05 19.66 -10.45
C ARG A 476 15.10 18.56 -10.54
N GLU A 477 14.67 17.31 -10.49
CA GLU A 477 15.56 16.15 -10.57
C GLU A 477 15.89 15.75 -12.02
N GLY A 478 15.51 16.54 -13.02
CA GLY A 478 15.82 16.29 -14.43
C GLY A 478 14.92 15.24 -15.10
N LEU A 479 13.77 14.95 -14.48
CA LEU A 479 12.77 14.04 -15.01
C LEU A 479 11.60 14.83 -15.63
N GLU A 480 11.01 14.29 -16.67
CA GLU A 480 9.77 14.76 -17.26
C GLU A 480 8.66 13.71 -17.14
N VAL A 481 7.42 14.16 -16.98
CA VAL A 481 6.24 13.28 -16.99
C VAL A 481 5.80 13.10 -18.44
N VAL A 482 6.03 11.91 -18.99
CA VAL A 482 5.67 11.55 -20.37
C VAL A 482 4.20 11.15 -20.46
N ARG A 483 3.69 10.51 -19.42
CA ARG A 483 2.29 10.10 -19.31
C ARG A 483 1.87 10.09 -17.85
N GLN A 484 0.64 10.50 -17.60
CA GLN A 484 -0.01 10.35 -16.30
C GLN A 484 -1.38 9.70 -16.49
N ARG A 485 -1.70 8.72 -15.65
CA ARG A 485 -3.05 8.15 -15.53
C ARG A 485 -3.54 8.43 -14.12
N LYS A 486 -4.70 9.07 -14.01
CA LYS A 486 -5.31 9.36 -12.71
C LYS A 486 -5.84 8.08 -12.07
N GLY A 487 -5.65 7.94 -10.77
CA GLY A 487 -6.20 6.84 -9.99
C GLY A 487 -7.61 7.15 -9.47
N ARG A 488 -8.39 6.12 -9.15
CA ARG A 488 -9.77 6.26 -8.64
C ARG A 488 -9.86 6.61 -7.14
N TRP A 489 -8.73 6.86 -6.46
CA TRP A 489 -8.70 7.05 -5.02
C TRP A 489 -9.31 8.39 -4.54
N LEU A 490 -9.29 9.45 -5.36
CA LEU A 490 -9.95 10.74 -5.07
C LEU A 490 -11.29 10.92 -5.78
N THR A 491 -11.48 10.33 -6.97
CA THR A 491 -12.72 10.40 -7.73
C THR A 491 -13.17 9.00 -8.14
N ALA A 492 -14.47 8.72 -8.02
CA ALA A 492 -15.05 7.44 -8.43
C ALA A 492 -15.21 7.27 -9.95
N ASP A 493 -14.60 8.13 -10.76
CA ASP A 493 -14.75 8.15 -12.22
C ASP A 493 -13.72 7.23 -12.89
N ASN A 494 -14.20 6.33 -13.78
CA ASN A 494 -13.58 5.64 -14.93
C ASN A 494 -12.10 5.16 -14.91
N ALA A 495 -11.34 5.37 -13.83
CA ALA A 495 -9.97 4.90 -13.67
C ALA A 495 -9.98 3.47 -13.16
N VAL A 496 -9.26 2.59 -13.85
CA VAL A 496 -9.12 1.16 -13.49
C VAL A 496 -8.22 1.01 -12.27
N GLU A 497 -7.21 1.87 -12.14
CA GLU A 497 -6.19 1.83 -11.11
C GLU A 497 -6.60 2.58 -9.85
N LEU A 498 -6.21 2.04 -8.69
CA LEU A 498 -6.42 2.73 -7.40
C LEU A 498 -5.55 3.99 -7.30
N GLN A 499 -4.27 3.87 -7.60
CA GLN A 499 -3.26 4.93 -7.49
C GLN A 499 -3.08 5.67 -8.82
N ASP A 500 -2.58 6.90 -8.77
CA ASP A 500 -2.13 7.63 -9.96
C ASP A 500 -0.83 7.01 -10.48
N TRP A 501 -0.77 6.74 -11.78
CA TRP A 501 0.45 6.27 -12.44
C TRP A 501 1.14 7.42 -13.15
N PHE A 502 2.43 7.56 -12.90
CA PHE A 502 3.33 8.48 -13.60
C PHE A 502 4.34 7.67 -14.40
N VAL A 503 4.51 8.04 -15.67
CA VAL A 503 5.57 7.51 -16.53
C VAL A 503 6.56 8.64 -16.75
N LEU A 504 7.76 8.47 -16.21
CA LEU A 504 8.82 9.49 -16.21
C LEU A 504 9.93 9.12 -17.20
N ARG A 505 10.61 10.13 -17.73
CA ARG A 505 11.84 9.98 -18.52
C ARG A 505 12.86 11.02 -18.09
N LEU A 506 14.14 10.75 -18.28
CA LEU A 506 15.18 11.78 -18.15
C LEU A 506 15.05 12.81 -19.28
N ARG A 507 15.14 14.10 -18.95
CA ARG A 507 15.22 15.15 -19.95
C ARG A 507 16.53 15.05 -20.73
N GLU A 508 16.47 15.31 -22.04
CA GLU A 508 17.66 15.33 -22.90
C GLU A 508 18.72 16.30 -22.34
N GLY A 509 19.98 15.84 -22.28
CA GLY A 509 21.11 16.63 -21.78
C GLY A 509 21.32 16.62 -20.26
N CYS A 510 20.44 15.98 -19.46
CA CYS A 510 20.58 15.96 -17.99
C CYS A 510 21.57 14.92 -17.43
N LEU A 511 22.04 13.95 -18.22
CA LEU A 511 23.01 12.95 -17.77
C LEU A 511 24.47 13.39 -17.93
N GLU A 512 24.77 14.35 -18.82
CA GLU A 512 26.16 14.74 -19.12
C GLU A 512 26.72 15.84 -18.20
N ALA A 513 25.87 16.55 -17.45
CA ALA A 513 26.30 17.79 -16.79
C ALA A 513 26.75 17.67 -15.32
N ASP A 514 26.47 16.60 -14.57
CA ASP A 514 26.68 16.68 -13.10
C ASP A 514 26.77 15.35 -12.32
N LEU A 515 27.58 14.40 -12.75
CA LEU A 515 27.85 13.20 -11.93
C LEU A 515 29.34 12.83 -11.95
N PRO A 516 30.08 12.94 -10.83
CA PRO A 516 31.49 12.56 -10.80
C PRO A 516 31.64 11.06 -11.10
N ALA A 517 32.59 10.73 -11.96
CA ALA A 517 32.93 9.38 -12.35
C ALA A 517 33.47 8.60 -11.14
N VAL A 518 32.89 7.42 -10.86
CA VAL A 518 33.44 6.48 -9.89
C VAL A 518 34.47 5.61 -10.62
N ALA A 519 35.76 5.89 -10.38
CA ALA A 519 36.85 5.05 -10.84
C ALA A 519 36.92 3.75 -10.01
N PRO A 520 37.37 2.61 -10.60
CA PRO A 520 37.52 1.36 -9.88
C PRO A 520 38.61 1.50 -8.81
N ALA A 521 38.29 1.04 -7.59
CA ALA A 521 39.12 1.20 -6.41
C ALA A 521 40.52 0.61 -6.61
N THR A 522 41.54 1.47 -6.51
CA THR A 522 42.88 1.08 -6.09
C THR A 522 43.31 1.97 -4.94
N ILE A 523 43.78 1.32 -3.88
CA ILE A 523 44.26 1.95 -2.64
C ILE A 523 45.58 2.66 -2.95
N ALA A 524 45.60 3.99 -2.80
CA ALA A 524 46.81 4.73 -2.47
C ALA A 524 46.46 6.08 -1.81
N SER A 525 47.04 6.31 -0.65
CA SER A 525 46.96 7.51 0.18
C SER A 525 47.56 8.76 -0.49
N VAL A 526 46.86 9.91 -0.47
CA VAL A 526 47.42 11.26 -0.19
C VAL A 526 46.29 12.19 0.30
N ALA A 527 46.58 13.05 1.27
CA ALA A 527 45.66 13.94 1.96
C ALA A 527 45.30 15.26 1.23
N ALA A 528 44.10 15.76 1.56
CA ALA A 528 43.64 17.15 1.67
C ALA A 528 43.39 18.02 0.42
N ALA A 529 42.14 17.96 -0.06
CA ALA A 529 41.25 19.11 -0.27
C ALA A 529 39.82 18.61 0.04
N SER A 530 39.03 19.32 0.84
CA SER A 530 37.81 18.74 1.45
C SER A 530 36.61 18.71 0.51
N ASP A 531 36.17 17.52 0.13
CA ASP A 531 34.84 17.23 -0.45
C ASP A 531 33.71 17.34 0.60
N ALA A 532 33.86 18.21 1.61
CA ALA A 532 32.89 18.33 2.70
C ALA A 532 31.61 19.00 2.19
N VAL A 533 30.48 18.30 2.31
CA VAL A 533 29.14 18.80 1.98
C VAL A 533 28.35 18.99 3.26
N CYS A 534 27.72 20.15 3.44
CA CYS A 534 26.83 20.38 4.57
C CYS A 534 25.57 19.50 4.43
N ASN A 535 25.36 18.54 5.33
CA ASN A 535 24.18 17.67 5.32
C ASN A 535 22.85 18.39 5.60
N ILE A 536 22.88 19.66 6.03
CA ILE A 536 21.68 20.47 6.24
C ILE A 536 21.20 21.14 4.94
N CYS A 537 22.11 21.70 4.15
CA CYS A 537 21.75 22.55 3.00
C CYS A 537 22.45 22.22 1.67
N GLY A 538 23.39 21.27 1.68
CA GLY A 538 24.16 20.86 0.50
C GLY A 538 25.33 21.78 0.12
N ASN A 539 25.54 22.90 0.82
CA ASN A 539 26.64 23.82 0.52
C ASN A 539 28.02 23.20 0.83
N THR A 540 29.02 23.54 0.02
CA THR A 540 30.41 23.05 0.14
C THR A 540 31.38 24.10 0.69
N THR A 541 30.94 25.35 0.83
CA THR A 541 31.79 26.44 1.31
C THR A 541 31.62 26.69 2.81
N PHE A 542 32.75 26.70 3.54
CA PHE A 542 32.77 26.89 4.99
C PHE A 542 33.64 28.09 5.39
N GLY A 543 33.28 28.74 6.48
CA GLY A 543 34.00 29.87 7.08
C GLY A 543 34.23 29.67 8.57
N SER A 544 34.90 30.64 9.20
CA SER A 544 35.15 30.64 10.65
C SER A 544 33.85 30.62 11.44
N GLY A 545 33.86 29.97 12.61
CA GLY A 545 32.74 29.99 13.55
C GLY A 545 32.63 31.33 14.30
N PRO A 546 31.67 31.43 15.25
CA PRO A 546 31.55 32.58 16.14
C PRO A 546 32.89 32.94 16.81
N GLY A 547 33.17 34.23 16.95
CA GLY A 547 34.46 34.72 17.47
C GLY A 547 35.67 34.41 16.59
N GLY A 548 35.48 34.02 15.33
CA GLY A 548 36.56 33.68 14.40
C GLY A 548 37.14 32.27 14.60
N ARG A 549 36.49 31.41 15.40
CA ARG A 549 37.03 30.10 15.77
C ARG A 549 37.16 29.13 14.59
N SER A 550 38.17 28.27 14.65
CA SER A 550 38.27 27.04 13.85
C SER A 550 37.74 25.83 14.64
N ALA A 551 37.40 24.75 13.94
CA ALA A 551 37.15 23.45 14.59
C ALA A 551 38.43 22.92 15.24
N THR A 552 38.30 22.00 16.21
CA THR A 552 39.47 21.35 16.85
C THR A 552 40.32 20.55 15.87
N THR A 553 39.75 20.14 14.74
CA THR A 553 40.43 19.51 13.60
C THR A 553 41.14 20.50 12.67
N GLY A 554 41.08 21.80 12.96
CA GLY A 554 41.62 22.88 12.14
C GLY A 554 40.75 23.30 10.95
N ARG A 555 39.62 22.62 10.70
CA ARG A 555 38.69 22.92 9.60
C ARG A 555 37.78 24.11 9.91
N ALA A 556 37.27 24.75 8.86
CA ALA A 556 36.30 25.83 8.96
C ALA A 556 34.92 25.26 9.40
N PRO A 557 34.36 25.67 10.56
CA PRO A 557 33.24 24.97 11.17
C PRO A 557 31.85 25.44 10.70
N ARG A 558 31.74 26.67 10.19
CA ARG A 558 30.47 27.30 9.87
C ARG A 558 30.17 27.18 8.39
N CYS A 559 29.02 26.62 8.05
CA CYS A 559 28.53 26.65 6.68
C CYS A 559 28.27 28.11 6.25
N GLN A 560 28.77 28.55 5.10
CA GLN A 560 28.55 29.93 4.65
C GLN A 560 27.12 30.22 4.16
N TYR A 561 26.37 29.18 3.78
CA TYR A 561 25.00 29.33 3.31
C TYR A 561 23.97 29.33 4.46
N CYS A 562 23.82 28.22 5.17
CA CYS A 562 22.84 28.08 6.25
C CYS A 562 23.35 28.42 7.66
N GLU A 563 24.60 28.92 7.78
CA GLU A 563 25.26 29.24 9.04
C GLU A 563 25.40 28.10 10.05
N ALA A 564 25.04 26.87 9.67
CA ALA A 564 25.13 25.71 10.55
C ALA A 564 26.55 25.47 11.07
N LEU A 565 26.64 25.07 12.33
CA LEU A 565 27.86 24.65 13.02
C LEU A 565 27.87 23.13 13.18
N GLU A 566 28.98 22.59 13.70
CA GLU A 566 29.22 21.15 13.91
C GLU A 566 28.04 20.51 14.63
N ARG A 567 27.64 21.08 15.77
CA ARG A 567 26.50 20.61 16.58
C ARG A 567 25.20 20.48 15.79
N HIS A 568 24.89 21.44 14.90
CA HIS A 568 23.63 21.42 14.15
C HIS A 568 23.66 20.27 13.14
N ARG A 569 24.81 20.04 12.49
CA ARG A 569 25.00 18.96 11.53
C ARG A 569 25.02 17.59 12.20
N ILE A 570 25.59 17.49 13.40
CA ILE A 570 25.54 16.29 14.25
C ILE A 570 24.10 16.01 14.67
N VAL A 571 23.37 17.00 15.20
CA VAL A 571 21.94 16.89 15.55
C VAL A 571 21.15 16.44 14.32
N ARG A 572 21.39 17.05 13.16
CA ARG A 572 20.76 16.64 11.88
C ARG A 572 21.01 15.17 11.58
N ARG A 573 22.24 14.68 11.67
CA ARG A 573 22.56 13.25 11.44
C ARG A 573 21.87 12.34 12.44
N VAL A 574 21.86 12.70 13.72
CA VAL A 574 21.23 11.87 14.76
C VAL A 574 19.72 11.82 14.59
N PHE A 575 19.06 12.90 14.15
CA PHE A 575 17.63 12.86 13.89
C PHE A 575 17.26 12.24 12.55
N GLU A 576 18.07 12.45 11.51
CA GLU A 576 17.96 11.65 10.28
C GLU A 576 18.07 10.17 10.62
N ALA A 577 18.85 9.82 11.65
CA ALA A 577 19.02 8.47 12.14
C ALA A 577 17.81 7.83 12.82
N LEU A 578 16.80 8.63 13.13
CA LEU A 578 15.58 8.13 13.72
C LEU A 578 14.57 7.77 12.63
N PRO A 579 13.69 6.80 12.92
CA PRO A 579 12.53 6.50 12.11
C PRO A 579 11.77 7.74 11.67
N VAL A 580 11.61 7.92 10.37
CA VAL A 580 10.66 8.91 9.86
C VAL A 580 9.27 8.55 10.38
N GLY A 581 8.55 9.50 10.98
CA GLY A 581 7.29 9.25 11.71
C GLY A 581 7.40 9.26 13.23
N PHE A 582 8.58 8.92 13.78
CA PHE A 582 9.00 9.54 15.03
C PHE A 582 8.93 11.06 14.79
N LEU A 583 8.53 11.93 15.70
CA LEU A 583 8.36 13.39 15.48
C LEU A 583 7.08 13.80 14.72
N ASN A 584 6.66 13.13 13.65
CA ASN A 584 5.61 13.63 12.73
C ASN A 584 4.26 13.94 13.41
N ALA A 585 3.86 13.17 14.42
CA ALA A 585 2.63 13.41 15.18
C ALA A 585 2.80 14.34 16.39
N ARG A 586 4.02 14.83 16.66
CA ARG A 586 4.36 15.55 17.91
C ARG A 586 4.24 17.06 17.74
N LYS A 587 3.82 17.72 18.81
CA LYS A 587 4.06 19.16 19.01
C LYS A 587 5.50 19.36 19.47
N GLY A 588 6.29 20.09 18.70
CA GLY A 588 7.69 20.40 18.98
C GLY A 588 7.88 21.81 19.56
N LEU A 589 8.81 21.95 20.50
CA LEU A 589 9.30 23.22 21.03
C LEU A 589 10.82 23.28 20.90
N GLN A 590 11.36 24.35 20.34
CA GLN A 590 12.81 24.61 20.31
C GLN A 590 13.14 25.91 21.02
N PHE A 591 14.09 25.87 21.95
CA PHE A 591 14.68 27.05 22.55
C PHE A 591 15.94 27.44 21.78
N SER A 592 15.99 28.70 21.35
CA SER A 592 16.98 29.25 20.41
C SER A 592 16.98 28.53 19.07
N ALA A 593 16.56 29.24 18.03
CA ALA A 593 16.37 28.66 16.69
C ALA A 593 17.70 28.13 16.13
N ASP A 594 17.70 26.88 15.66
CA ASP A 594 18.83 26.31 14.94
C ASP A 594 18.39 25.30 13.87
N PRO A 595 19.22 25.08 12.82
CA PRO A 595 18.85 24.27 11.67
C PRO A 595 19.11 22.76 11.85
N GLY A 596 19.36 22.28 13.07
CA GLY A 596 19.61 20.86 13.36
C GLY A 596 18.35 19.99 13.20
N VAL A 597 17.18 20.54 13.50
CA VAL A 597 15.88 19.90 13.31
C VAL A 597 15.06 20.66 12.26
N ARG A 598 14.10 19.98 11.61
CA ARG A 598 13.22 20.60 10.60
C ARG A 598 11.84 20.85 11.22
N PRO A 599 11.28 22.07 11.13
CA PRO A 599 9.90 22.33 11.56
C PRO A 599 8.89 21.38 10.89
N GLU A 600 9.16 20.97 9.64
CA GLU A 600 8.33 20.07 8.84
C GLU A 600 8.26 18.63 9.38
N TRP A 601 9.13 18.28 10.33
CA TRP A 601 9.09 16.97 10.99
C TRP A 601 8.01 16.88 12.08
N PHE A 602 7.25 17.94 12.32
CA PHE A 602 6.32 18.04 13.45
C PHE A 602 4.92 18.45 12.97
N GLN A 603 3.88 17.94 13.64
CA GLN A 603 2.50 18.39 13.40
C GLN A 603 2.34 19.88 13.73
N HIS A 604 3.06 20.36 14.73
CA HIS A 604 3.13 21.76 15.09
C HIS A 604 4.50 22.05 15.70
N TYR A 605 5.12 23.15 15.30
CA TYR A 605 6.46 23.50 15.73
C TYR A 605 6.49 24.94 16.27
N GLU A 606 6.96 25.08 17.50
CA GLU A 606 7.11 26.35 18.18
C GLU A 606 8.59 26.61 18.44
N VAL A 607 9.00 27.85 18.23
CA VAL A 607 10.35 28.33 18.57
C VAL A 607 10.20 29.39 19.65
N SER A 608 11.07 29.35 20.66
CA SER A 608 11.23 30.38 21.68
C SER A 608 12.63 30.99 21.54
N GLU A 609 12.70 32.26 21.13
CA GLU A 609 13.96 32.98 20.95
C GLU A 609 14.16 33.98 22.09
N TYR A 610 15.37 33.99 22.67
CA TYR A 610 15.64 34.84 23.83
C TYR A 610 15.62 36.33 23.45
N GLY A 611 14.97 37.14 24.30
CA GLY A 611 14.97 38.60 24.15
C GLY A 611 14.01 39.15 23.09
N VAL A 612 13.17 38.31 22.47
CA VAL A 612 12.10 38.75 21.56
C VAL A 612 10.72 38.32 22.08
N ARG A 613 9.66 38.70 21.35
CA ARG A 613 8.27 38.61 21.84
C ARG A 613 7.79 37.20 22.23
N ASN A 614 8.34 36.14 21.62
CA ASN A 614 7.99 34.75 21.89
C ASN A 614 8.93 34.07 22.91
N SER A 615 9.80 34.81 23.59
CA SER A 615 10.72 34.28 24.60
C SER A 615 9.94 33.66 25.76
N LEU A 616 10.14 32.38 26.01
CA LEU A 616 9.66 31.67 27.19
C LEU A 616 10.73 31.71 28.28
N ASP A 617 10.33 31.92 29.54
CA ASP A 617 11.21 31.70 30.68
C ASP A 617 11.34 30.19 30.89
N ALA A 618 12.54 29.64 30.65
CA ALA A 618 12.79 28.22 30.81
C ALA A 618 12.57 27.74 32.27
N GLN A 619 12.64 28.63 33.26
CA GLN A 619 12.44 28.30 34.69
C GLN A 619 10.96 28.35 35.12
N ALA A 620 10.09 28.92 34.29
CA ALA A 620 8.66 29.08 34.52
C ALA A 620 7.93 29.13 33.17
N ILE A 621 7.79 27.99 32.52
CA ILE A 621 7.30 27.92 31.14
C ILE A 621 5.77 28.08 31.15
N ASP A 622 5.25 29.13 30.53
CA ASP A 622 3.81 29.39 30.40
C ASP A 622 3.14 28.47 29.35
N ARG A 623 3.26 27.16 29.55
CA ARG A 623 2.64 26.12 28.73
C ARG A 623 2.05 25.02 29.64
N PRO A 624 0.92 24.39 29.25
CA PRO A 624 0.30 23.35 30.05
C PRO A 624 1.21 22.12 30.25
N ASP A 625 0.94 21.37 31.31
CA ASP A 625 1.58 20.07 31.57
C ASP A 625 1.34 19.12 30.39
N GLY A 626 2.37 18.35 30.02
CA GLY A 626 2.25 17.35 28.95
C GLY A 626 1.81 17.91 27.59
N SER A 627 2.09 19.17 27.27
CA SER A 627 1.64 19.77 26.00
C SER A 627 2.57 19.52 24.81
N TYR A 628 3.82 19.09 25.02
CA TYR A 628 4.80 18.87 23.95
C TYR A 628 5.27 17.41 23.87
N GLY A 629 5.30 16.87 22.66
CA GLY A 629 5.90 15.54 22.41
C GLY A 629 7.40 15.62 22.13
N PHE A 630 7.92 16.80 21.80
CA PHE A 630 9.33 17.01 21.51
C PHE A 630 9.78 18.37 22.05
N ILE A 631 10.96 18.41 22.67
CA ILE A 631 11.59 19.65 23.12
C ILE A 631 13.08 19.62 22.79
N SER A 632 13.62 20.69 22.19
CA SER A 632 15.04 20.81 21.83
C SER A 632 15.65 22.11 22.37
N LEU A 633 16.87 22.00 22.88
CA LEU A 633 17.67 23.13 23.38
C LEU A 633 19.15 22.80 23.23
N ASN A 634 19.89 23.62 22.48
CA ASN A 634 21.32 23.42 22.25
C ASN A 634 22.11 24.58 22.88
N HIS A 635 22.94 24.29 23.88
CA HIS A 635 23.70 25.26 24.67
C HIS A 635 22.89 26.32 25.46
N VAL A 636 21.59 26.10 25.62
CA VAL A 636 20.69 27.08 26.29
C VAL A 636 20.83 26.98 27.80
N LEU A 637 20.86 25.77 28.36
CA LEU A 637 20.85 25.55 29.81
C LEU A 637 22.12 26.08 30.49
N GLU A 638 23.21 26.29 29.75
CA GLU A 638 24.46 26.87 30.25
C GLU A 638 24.29 28.32 30.71
N SER A 639 23.30 29.03 30.18
CA SER A 639 23.06 30.46 30.45
C SER A 639 21.88 30.71 31.41
N VAL A 640 21.05 29.70 31.67
CA VAL A 640 19.88 29.81 32.56
C VAL A 640 20.31 29.90 34.03
N PRO A 641 19.83 30.85 34.85
CA PRO A 641 20.26 30.97 36.26
C PRO A 641 20.05 29.69 37.08
N ASP A 642 18.83 29.14 37.08
CA ASP A 642 18.48 27.87 37.72
C ASP A 642 18.16 26.81 36.66
N ASP A 643 19.18 26.08 36.22
CA ASP A 643 19.07 25.05 35.20
C ASP A 643 18.35 23.78 35.69
N VAL A 644 18.38 23.50 36.99
CA VAL A 644 17.66 22.36 37.59
C VAL A 644 16.15 22.63 37.61
N GLN A 645 15.75 23.85 37.98
CA GLN A 645 14.36 24.28 37.85
C GLN A 645 13.93 24.32 36.39
N ALA A 646 14.78 24.81 35.48
CA ALA A 646 14.44 24.80 34.07
C ALA A 646 14.25 23.38 33.51
N PHE A 647 15.14 22.44 33.86
CA PHE A 647 14.95 21.04 33.48
C PHE A 647 13.67 20.44 34.08
N SER A 648 13.28 20.85 35.28
CA SER A 648 12.00 20.46 35.90
C SER A 648 10.80 20.93 35.07
N GLU A 649 10.82 22.18 34.59
CA GLU A 649 9.78 22.71 33.72
C GLU A 649 9.73 22.02 32.35
N LEU A 650 10.89 21.71 31.77
CA LEU A 650 10.96 20.91 30.54
C LEU A 650 10.30 19.54 30.74
N CYS A 651 10.56 18.88 31.86
CA CYS A 651 9.91 17.61 32.21
C CYS A 651 8.40 17.75 32.45
N ARG A 652 7.95 18.88 33.02
CA ARG A 652 6.52 19.14 33.29
C ARG A 652 5.71 19.25 31.99
N ILE A 653 6.19 20.03 31.03
CA ILE A 653 5.48 20.26 29.75
C ILE A 653 5.66 19.11 28.76
N LEU A 654 6.59 18.18 29.01
CA LEU A 654 6.80 17.00 28.19
C LEU A 654 5.67 15.98 28.38
N ARG A 655 5.10 15.47 27.29
CA ARG A 655 4.19 14.32 27.30
C ARG A 655 4.88 13.07 27.83
N ASP A 656 4.10 12.11 28.33
CA ASP A 656 4.65 10.84 28.83
C ASP A 656 5.39 10.03 27.75
N ASP A 657 4.98 10.14 26.50
CA ASP A 657 5.63 9.56 25.32
C ASP A 657 6.62 10.51 24.61
N GLY A 658 6.95 11.62 25.27
CA GLY A 658 7.78 12.68 24.71
C GLY A 658 9.29 12.47 24.90
N VAL A 659 10.06 13.23 24.15
CA VAL A 659 11.53 13.27 24.23
C VAL A 659 12.07 14.70 24.33
N ILE A 660 13.03 14.92 25.21
CA ILE A 660 13.84 16.15 25.24
C ILE A 660 15.19 15.83 24.61
N GLN A 661 15.65 16.65 23.67
CA GLN A 661 17.00 16.60 23.11
C GLN A 661 17.81 17.81 23.56
N VAL A 662 19.03 17.56 24.05
CA VAL A 662 19.95 18.61 24.51
C VAL A 662 21.37 18.35 24.03
N CYS A 663 22.05 19.38 23.53
CA CYS A 663 23.50 19.39 23.36
C CYS A 663 24.14 20.29 24.42
N PHE A 664 25.04 19.72 25.22
CA PHE A 664 25.80 20.41 26.25
C PHE A 664 27.23 20.68 25.78
N GLY A 665 27.71 21.91 25.91
CA GLY A 665 29.02 22.31 25.41
C GLY A 665 30.19 21.65 26.13
N GLY A 666 30.98 20.88 25.38
CA GLY A 666 32.20 20.23 25.88
C GLY A 666 31.94 19.27 27.05
N VAL A 667 30.74 18.68 27.13
CA VAL A 667 30.32 17.84 28.27
C VAL A 667 31.26 16.67 28.55
N MET A 668 31.92 16.15 27.50
CA MET A 668 32.89 15.06 27.61
C MET A 668 34.27 15.49 28.11
N GLU A 669 34.58 16.79 28.11
CA GLU A 669 35.89 17.32 28.45
C GLU A 669 36.16 17.29 29.96
N ARG A 670 35.11 17.18 30.79
CA ARG A 670 35.21 17.28 32.26
C ARG A 670 34.30 16.30 32.98
N ALA A 671 34.73 15.85 34.16
CA ALA A 671 33.97 14.89 34.96
C ALA A 671 32.77 15.54 35.66
N ALA A 672 32.93 16.77 36.16
CA ALA A 672 31.92 17.50 36.91
C ALA A 672 31.65 18.88 36.30
N THR A 673 30.43 19.37 36.49
CA THR A 673 29.96 20.67 36.01
C THR A 673 30.67 21.78 36.80
N GLN A 674 31.22 22.74 36.07
CA GLN A 674 31.94 23.89 36.64
C GLN A 674 31.07 25.14 36.54
N GLU A 675 30.73 25.73 37.68
CA GLU A 675 30.13 27.06 37.75
C GLU A 675 31.20 28.12 37.48
N LEU A 676 30.87 29.11 36.65
CA LEU A 676 31.73 30.24 36.34
C LEU A 676 31.45 31.38 37.32
N VAL A 677 32.52 31.93 37.90
CA VAL A 677 32.45 33.04 38.88
C VAL A 677 31.83 34.30 38.25
N GLU A 678 32.09 34.54 36.96
CA GLU A 678 31.49 35.61 36.18
C GLU A 678 30.97 35.04 34.84
N PRO A 679 29.77 35.41 34.38
CA PRO A 679 29.23 34.92 33.11
C PRO A 679 30.09 35.38 31.90
N ARG A 680 30.32 34.49 30.92
CA ARG A 680 31.04 34.89 29.68
C ARG A 680 30.18 35.86 28.84
N HIS A 681 30.79 36.98 28.45
CA HIS A 681 30.12 38.22 28.02
C HIS A 681 29.27 38.19 26.74
N GLU A 682 29.34 37.16 25.89
CA GLU A 682 28.60 37.16 24.62
C GLU A 682 27.19 36.52 24.74
N TRP A 683 27.00 35.56 25.66
CA TRP A 683 25.74 34.79 25.80
C TRP A 683 25.33 34.53 27.26
N GLY A 684 26.04 35.12 28.22
CA GLY A 684 25.74 34.96 29.64
C GLY A 684 25.96 33.55 30.17
N THR A 685 26.86 32.77 29.56
CA THR A 685 27.20 31.40 30.00
C THR A 685 27.66 31.42 31.45
N ARG A 686 26.92 30.72 32.32
CA ARG A 686 27.15 30.63 33.78
C ARG A 686 27.89 29.36 34.16
N ARG A 687 27.83 28.32 33.34
CA ARG A 687 28.44 27.03 33.65
C ARG A 687 28.97 26.30 32.43
N LEU A 688 29.91 25.40 32.68
CA LEU A 688 30.43 24.44 31.74
C LEU A 688 30.06 23.04 32.24
N TYR A 689 29.14 22.37 31.54
CA TYR A 689 28.68 21.05 31.95
C TYR A 689 29.78 19.99 31.87
N GLY A 690 29.71 19.02 32.77
CA GLY A 690 30.52 17.80 32.75
C GLY A 690 29.65 16.56 32.60
N ARG A 691 30.29 15.38 32.67
CA ARG A 691 29.59 14.08 32.59
C ARG A 691 28.61 13.84 33.75
N ASP A 692 28.59 14.69 34.77
CA ASP A 692 27.65 14.68 35.90
C ASP A 692 26.26 15.26 35.56
N VAL A 693 25.99 15.68 34.33
CA VAL A 693 24.67 16.24 33.92
C VAL A 693 23.47 15.38 34.33
N VAL A 694 23.59 14.05 34.22
CA VAL A 694 22.52 13.11 34.61
C VAL A 694 22.24 13.15 36.12
N GLN A 695 23.30 13.30 36.92
CA GLN A 695 23.21 13.40 38.38
C GLN A 695 22.70 14.77 38.80
N ARG A 696 23.19 15.83 38.16
CA ARG A 696 22.78 17.21 38.39
C ARG A 696 21.28 17.41 38.17
N PHE A 697 20.74 16.84 37.08
CA PHE A 697 19.30 16.90 36.79
C PHE A 697 18.48 15.84 37.53
N GLN A 698 19.10 15.06 38.43
CA GLN A 698 18.42 14.06 39.27
C GLN A 698 17.56 13.09 38.45
N CYS A 699 18.04 12.68 37.27
CA CYS A 699 17.22 11.93 36.32
C CYS A 699 16.67 10.63 36.92
N ALA A 700 17.48 9.91 37.70
CA ALA A 700 17.06 8.67 38.36
C ALA A 700 15.92 8.88 39.36
N GLU A 701 16.00 9.92 40.19
CA GLU A 701 14.96 10.26 41.18
C GLU A 701 13.65 10.69 40.52
N ARG A 702 13.75 11.29 39.33
CA ARG A 702 12.62 11.76 38.51
C ARG A 702 12.04 10.68 37.60
N GLY A 703 12.62 9.47 37.57
CA GLY A 703 12.23 8.40 36.65
C GLY A 703 12.56 8.71 35.18
N ILE A 704 13.46 9.66 34.92
CA ILE A 704 13.89 10.04 33.58
C ILE A 704 15.00 9.11 33.11
N SER A 705 14.76 8.44 31.99
CA SER A 705 15.77 7.64 31.28
C SER A 705 16.58 8.55 30.36
N VAL A 706 17.91 8.38 30.37
CA VAL A 706 18.83 9.18 29.56
C VAL A 706 19.52 8.30 28.53
N LEU A 707 19.69 8.83 27.32
CA LEU A 707 20.49 8.24 26.27
C LEU A 707 21.49 9.29 25.76
N ALA A 708 22.78 9.04 25.92
CA ALA A 708 23.85 9.87 25.40
C ALA A 708 24.41 9.26 24.11
N VAL A 709 24.46 10.07 23.05
CA VAL A 709 24.80 9.62 21.70
C VAL A 709 25.93 10.49 21.17
N GLU A 710 27.12 9.92 21.04
CA GLU A 710 28.25 10.59 20.43
C GLU A 710 28.24 10.36 18.92
N GLU A 711 28.34 11.45 18.15
CA GLU A 711 28.46 11.35 16.70
C GLU A 711 29.40 12.42 16.10
N GLU A 712 29.93 12.11 14.92
CA GLU A 712 30.89 12.91 14.16
C GLU A 712 30.25 13.83 13.13
N ASP A 713 30.66 15.11 13.16
CA ASP A 713 30.31 16.11 12.16
C ASP A 713 30.92 15.74 10.80
N PRO A 714 30.12 15.51 9.74
CA PRO A 714 30.63 15.07 8.45
C PRO A 714 31.55 16.10 7.76
N CYS A 715 31.49 17.37 8.17
CA CYS A 715 32.31 18.42 7.55
C CYS A 715 33.66 18.60 8.26
N THR A 716 33.64 18.67 9.59
CA THR A 716 34.84 18.98 10.36
C THR A 716 35.52 17.74 10.96
N GLY A 717 34.81 16.62 11.16
CA GLY A 717 35.29 15.47 11.91
C GLY A 717 35.26 15.67 13.44
N VAL A 718 34.70 16.78 13.93
CA VAL A 718 34.49 17.01 15.36
C VAL A 718 33.41 16.06 15.86
N ARG A 719 33.61 15.48 17.04
CA ARG A 719 32.60 14.64 17.70
C ARG A 719 31.96 15.42 18.84
N GLU A 720 30.64 15.34 18.95
CA GLU A 720 29.86 15.87 20.07
C GLU A 720 28.81 14.87 20.54
N VAL A 721 28.27 15.09 21.74
CA VAL A 721 27.27 14.22 22.35
C VAL A 721 25.89 14.88 22.37
N VAL A 722 24.94 14.22 21.74
CA VAL A 722 23.51 14.53 21.80
C VAL A 722 22.89 13.74 22.94
N HIS A 723 22.27 14.42 23.91
CA HIS A 723 21.56 13.78 25.01
C HIS A 723 20.07 13.74 24.73
N PHE A 724 19.45 12.59 24.95
CA PHE A 724 18.01 12.39 24.93
C PHE A 724 17.49 12.03 26.31
N PHE A 725 16.39 12.63 26.73
CA PHE A 725 15.73 12.37 28.00
C PHE A 725 14.28 11.91 27.77
N PHE A 726 13.89 10.84 28.44
CA PHE A 726 12.59 10.19 28.26
C PHE A 726 11.92 9.94 29.61
N LYS A 727 10.60 10.14 29.69
CA LYS A 727 9.79 9.74 30.86
C LYS A 727 9.62 8.22 30.98
N ARG A 728 9.67 7.50 29.85
CA ARG A 728 9.52 6.04 29.82
C ARG A 728 10.79 5.37 29.33
N GLN A 729 11.26 4.38 30.10
CA GLN A 729 12.45 3.61 29.76
C GLN A 729 12.30 2.80 28.46
N VAL A 730 11.08 2.45 28.06
CA VAL A 730 10.82 1.77 26.79
C VAL A 730 11.18 2.65 25.58
N ASP A 731 10.92 3.95 25.66
CA ASP A 731 11.23 4.88 24.57
C ASP A 731 12.75 5.09 24.42
N ALA A 732 13.47 5.19 25.54
CA ALA A 732 14.93 5.26 25.54
C ALA A 732 15.58 4.02 24.91
N ARG A 733 15.06 2.82 25.23
CA ARG A 733 15.52 1.56 24.63
C ARG A 733 15.22 1.50 23.13
N ARG A 734 14.07 2.01 22.72
CA ARG A 734 13.65 2.05 21.31
C ARG A 734 14.56 2.95 20.48
N VAL A 735 14.79 4.17 20.96
CA VAL A 735 15.71 5.13 20.31
C VAL A 735 17.15 4.61 20.29
N ARG A 736 17.61 3.97 21.38
CA ARG A 736 18.94 3.31 21.43
C ARG A 736 19.08 2.27 20.32
N SER A 737 18.07 1.41 20.13
CA SER A 737 18.08 0.36 19.10
C SER A 737 18.24 0.96 17.70
N TRP A 738 17.44 1.96 17.36
CA TRP A 738 17.47 2.60 16.04
C TRP A 738 18.82 3.25 15.74
N LEU A 739 19.36 4.00 16.70
CA LEU A 739 20.63 4.70 16.53
C LEU A 739 21.82 3.74 16.40
N GLN A 740 21.80 2.60 17.09
CA GLN A 740 22.84 1.57 16.97
C GLN A 740 22.79 0.82 15.64
N GLN A 741 21.64 0.78 14.97
CA GLN A 741 21.46 0.13 13.66
C GLN A 741 21.80 1.05 12.49
N TRP A 742 21.74 2.37 12.70
CA TRP A 742 21.88 3.40 11.67
C TRP A 742 23.31 3.58 11.12
N SER A 743 24.33 3.64 11.98
CA SER A 743 25.69 3.96 11.55
C SER A 743 26.75 3.49 12.53
N ASP A 744 27.83 2.91 11.99
CA ASP A 744 29.00 2.48 12.77
C ASP A 744 29.75 3.66 13.44
N THR A 745 29.49 4.90 13.03
CA THR A 745 30.10 6.11 13.62
C THR A 745 29.37 6.58 14.89
N VAL A 746 28.08 6.27 15.01
CA VAL A 746 27.23 6.62 16.14
C VAL A 746 27.60 5.71 17.32
N ARG A 747 28.01 6.33 18.43
CA ARG A 747 28.36 5.62 19.65
C ARG A 747 27.40 5.98 20.76
N VAL A 748 26.63 4.99 21.21
CA VAL A 748 25.84 5.13 22.43
C VAL A 748 26.80 5.04 23.62
N LEU A 749 26.80 6.07 24.45
CA LEU A 749 27.58 6.12 25.67
C LEU A 749 26.72 5.57 26.82
N ASP A 750 27.34 4.75 27.66
CA ASP A 750 26.71 4.20 28.87
C ASP A 750 26.82 5.12 30.08
#